data_AF-A0A9D1F121-F1
#
_entry.id   AF-A0A9D1F121-F1
#
_cell.length_a   1.000
_cell.length_b   1.000
_cell.length_c   1.000
_cell.angle_alpha   90.00
_cell.angle_beta   90.00
_cell.angle_gamma   90.00
#
_symmetry.space_group_name_H-M   'P 1'
#
loop_
_entity.id
_entity.type
_entity.pdbx_description
1 polymer ?
#
loop_
_entity_poly.entity_id
_entity_poly.type
_entity_poly.pdbx_seq_one_letter_code
_entity_poly.pdbx_strand_id
1 'polypeptide(L)'
;MKYNKGNRKALILAVSSLLALQQAVITPSFGASSIIDAGGNILKPNDQTGNFEFRPDAFKDDIGFKHFQEFVLGKGDVANFIFEWYNKQYGSNPDIKLESGDISKFVTFIDGQANINGIVNALNALNGTLKTDGQLIFVAPGGLVVGSSGVLNVGSLSVLTPTDSAYQKLKEGMPTDIQYSTSGTVNNAQLIDKNWDPNSIAIGNGPISVDGRIIARGDVELNGGKIAIGPTGAILAGIGKNTDTLMNKPGSIDSAAVQSKADALFNALVKTDNMDTGNEFSTSHGNIVIKSNVGTQVDAGGMLRTYSAGDILIDNTGLDGVIINGEVANSNGNLTITNAAGKIASADTAVIKNKGNMTILNHENGTGIDLDGEVTNTGTMKITNETGADGLIIRGNVTNNEGAATITNKVNRLNVESKANVVSNGKSLLMENSGANGMHIMGHVDQNNKGTLDFKGTNSNIVIGDNTDNDFYVTSDGETTFTVDNGNLYNYGVAKTLIQTTDGANLTMKVTNGAIGKEVGPCDGDSCTGIGTQARDWTKSVNVNVDGVITAESKGNNALINLASAGKDMNLNYVKSDGRVILLADDINNKATDTKPTYSILNRAKEPDTINIEGTGISVIAGKDIGEKGKKVTFRQNGVKDIFDGDDATKPHVPDYASKNSQGVDMLAIRDINVKGMDADDGSKLDTNVCAMIARTGSIDAEFSGNTYIREITADKNIDLVTRGKNLYIENLGLVPTYAQDYYGQNKDVVPEKVTIKALDLGSYWDENEAPEYEHAADSTVVIKNGKINGTTEGRPNTQDLTITADNAYAGGYYFNMGKHRGEDGKSKVTADDFTNPIKNSDGENISIRGKAVRPEDVKAVGGDPENQTQAGGNGRNYYYGGSEQGNDPDYDKDGSKVHDDDKGTDKDDDNLVVPTEPTEPTEPTVPTEPTKDTEPTEPTKDTTPTEPTEDTTPTEPTKDTTPTEPTEDTTPTEPTKDTTPTEPTKDTTPTEPTKDTTPTEPTKDTTPTEPTKETQPSIDNDDVGKLTWVQRKDISDGVPVIDKRQYMRFDLNSEADMVEFESDSGADAILNISRGGVQLSHNKKLKVGDIIPVKVKYGDLEINANVKIVSASDVKAGGEFIDLDQATANKLLYLNLMLDETVNYAEANMKPVINTMHIQ
;
A
#
# COMPACT_ATOMS: atom_id res chain seq x y z
N MET A 1 -36.22 30.45 -9.94
CA MET A 1 -36.90 30.35 -11.25
C MET A 1 -36.85 28.91 -11.75
N LYS A 2 -38.01 28.40 -12.16
CA LYS A 2 -38.28 27.41 -13.22
C LYS A 2 -37.17 26.40 -13.55
N TYR A 3 -37.34 25.18 -13.02
CA TYR A 3 -36.87 23.95 -13.65
C TYR A 3 -37.32 23.92 -15.12
N ASN A 4 -36.35 23.91 -16.04
CA ASN A 4 -36.63 23.90 -17.47
C ASN A 4 -37.11 22.50 -17.88
N LYS A 5 -38.41 22.40 -18.13
CA LYS A 5 -39.18 21.20 -18.52
C LYS A 5 -38.76 20.60 -19.89
N GLY A 6 -37.66 21.06 -20.50
CA GLY A 6 -37.18 20.66 -21.84
C GLY A 6 -36.35 19.38 -21.87
N ASN A 7 -35.54 19.09 -20.84
CA ASN A 7 -34.61 17.95 -20.88
C ASN A 7 -35.23 16.59 -20.53
N ARG A 8 -36.44 16.54 -19.95
CA ARG A 8 -37.11 15.25 -19.73
C ARG A 8 -37.60 14.62 -21.04
N LYS A 9 -37.93 15.39 -22.09
CA LYS A 9 -38.34 14.77 -23.36
C LYS A 9 -37.15 14.26 -24.17
N ALA A 10 -35.99 14.90 -24.11
CA ALA A 10 -34.76 14.40 -24.74
C ALA A 10 -34.15 13.23 -23.95
N LEU A 11 -34.17 13.27 -22.62
CA LEU A 11 -33.67 12.19 -21.77
C LEU A 11 -34.62 10.98 -21.76
N ILE A 12 -35.95 11.18 -21.82
CA ILE A 12 -36.90 10.06 -21.97
C ILE A 12 -36.87 9.50 -23.39
N LEU A 13 -36.65 10.31 -24.45
CA LEU A 13 -36.44 9.76 -25.81
C LEU A 13 -35.11 9.01 -25.91
N ALA A 14 -34.03 9.52 -25.31
CA ALA A 14 -32.72 8.86 -25.30
C ALA A 14 -32.72 7.58 -24.46
N VAL A 15 -33.43 7.55 -23.32
CA VAL A 15 -33.56 6.37 -22.46
C VAL A 15 -34.57 5.36 -23.01
N SER A 16 -35.60 5.79 -23.74
CA SER A 16 -36.50 4.86 -24.45
C SER A 16 -35.93 4.36 -25.79
N SER A 17 -35.00 5.07 -26.42
CA SER A 17 -34.20 4.54 -27.53
C SER A 17 -33.05 3.65 -27.08
N LEU A 18 -32.46 3.87 -25.90
CA LEU A 18 -31.44 2.97 -25.30
C LEU A 18 -32.07 1.65 -24.80
N LEU A 19 -33.29 1.67 -24.26
CA LEU A 19 -33.97 0.44 -23.83
C LEU A 19 -34.63 -0.35 -24.97
N ALA A 20 -34.88 0.27 -26.14
CA ALA A 20 -35.48 -0.41 -27.29
C ALA A 20 -34.46 -1.04 -28.25
N LEU A 21 -33.16 -0.80 -28.07
CA LEU A 21 -32.08 -1.37 -28.90
C LEU A 21 -31.32 -2.53 -28.22
N GLN A 22 -31.65 -2.87 -26.96
CA GLN A 22 -30.96 -3.93 -26.21
C GLN A 22 -31.79 -5.21 -25.98
N GLN A 23 -32.85 -5.45 -26.76
CA GLN A 23 -33.45 -6.78 -26.94
C GLN A 23 -33.94 -6.96 -28.37
N ALA A 24 -32.99 -7.17 -29.27
CA ALA A 24 -33.23 -7.93 -30.49
C ALA A 24 -32.02 -8.83 -30.75
N VAL A 25 -31.60 -9.59 -29.74
CA VAL A 25 -31.12 -10.94 -30.05
C VAL A 25 -32.37 -11.65 -30.55
N ILE A 26 -32.58 -11.61 -31.87
CA ILE A 26 -33.41 -12.61 -32.52
C ILE A 26 -32.69 -13.91 -32.17
N THR A 27 -33.13 -14.59 -31.11
CA THR A 27 -32.76 -15.99 -30.93
C THR A 27 -33.13 -16.65 -32.25
N PRO A 28 -32.17 -17.11 -33.06
CA PRO A 28 -32.53 -17.83 -34.26
C PRO A 28 -33.39 -18.98 -33.79
N SER A 29 -34.62 -19.08 -34.27
CA SER A 29 -35.35 -20.33 -34.09
C SER A 29 -34.55 -21.36 -34.89
N PHE A 30 -33.73 -22.14 -34.22
CA PHE A 30 -33.04 -23.25 -34.85
C PHE A 30 -34.10 -24.28 -35.24
N GLY A 31 -34.59 -24.13 -36.48
CA GLY A 31 -35.46 -25.10 -37.12
C GLY A 31 -34.67 -26.31 -37.62
N ALA A 32 -35.31 -27.13 -38.45
CA ALA A 32 -34.60 -28.16 -39.21
C ALA A 32 -33.51 -27.53 -40.10
N SER A 33 -32.46 -28.30 -40.41
CA SER A 33 -31.39 -27.83 -41.30
C SER A 33 -31.96 -27.34 -42.63
N SER A 34 -31.49 -26.16 -43.07
CA SER A 34 -31.81 -25.54 -44.34
C SER A 34 -30.51 -25.01 -44.96
N ILE A 35 -30.03 -25.69 -45.99
CA ILE A 35 -28.77 -25.37 -46.65
C ILE A 35 -29.04 -25.26 -48.15
N ILE A 36 -28.81 -24.09 -48.72
CA ILE A 36 -29.12 -23.75 -50.11
C ILE A 36 -27.83 -23.28 -50.78
N ASP A 37 -27.49 -23.87 -51.92
CA ASP A 37 -26.30 -23.50 -52.69
C ASP A 37 -26.49 -22.20 -53.51
N ALA A 38 -25.44 -21.79 -54.22
CA ALA A 38 -25.44 -20.64 -55.12
C ALA A 38 -26.54 -20.69 -56.21
N GLY A 39 -26.93 -21.89 -56.65
CA GLY A 39 -27.93 -22.12 -57.70
C GLY A 39 -29.37 -22.21 -57.20
N GLY A 40 -29.59 -22.09 -55.89
CA GLY A 40 -30.91 -22.20 -55.26
C GLY A 40 -31.36 -23.65 -55.01
N ASN A 41 -30.45 -24.62 -55.11
CA ASN A 41 -30.74 -26.02 -54.81
C ASN A 41 -30.69 -26.25 -53.30
N ILE A 42 -31.74 -26.89 -52.76
CA ILE A 42 -31.76 -27.37 -51.36
C ILE A 42 -30.88 -28.61 -51.27
N LEU A 43 -29.80 -28.51 -50.49
CA LEU A 43 -28.88 -29.62 -50.25
C LEU A 43 -29.46 -30.56 -49.19
N LYS A 44 -29.23 -31.86 -49.36
CA LYS A 44 -29.71 -32.91 -48.44
C LYS A 44 -28.54 -33.69 -47.85
N PRO A 45 -28.72 -34.29 -46.66
CA PRO A 45 -27.74 -35.23 -46.14
C PRO A 45 -27.51 -36.39 -47.12
N ASN A 46 -26.29 -36.93 -47.11
CA ASN A 46 -25.95 -38.14 -47.85
C ASN A 46 -26.75 -39.34 -47.32
N ASP A 47 -27.40 -40.08 -48.21
CA ASP A 47 -28.28 -41.21 -47.85
C ASP A 47 -27.56 -42.37 -47.11
N GLN A 48 -26.23 -42.47 -47.22
CA GLN A 48 -25.41 -43.54 -46.62
C GLN A 48 -24.85 -43.15 -45.25
N THR A 49 -24.48 -41.88 -45.06
CA THR A 49 -23.84 -41.39 -43.83
C THR A 49 -24.79 -40.61 -42.93
N GLY A 50 -25.89 -40.06 -43.48
CA GLY A 50 -26.79 -39.16 -42.78
C GLY A 50 -26.19 -37.77 -42.50
N ASN A 51 -25.02 -37.45 -43.06
CA ASN A 51 -24.33 -36.17 -42.88
C ASN A 51 -24.43 -35.32 -44.15
N PHE A 52 -24.34 -34.00 -44.02
CA PHE A 52 -24.12 -33.09 -45.14
C PHE A 52 -22.64 -33.13 -45.53
N GLU A 53 -22.33 -33.47 -46.78
CA GLU A 53 -20.95 -33.63 -47.26
C GLU A 53 -20.66 -32.55 -48.31
N PHE A 54 -19.74 -31.62 -48.02
CA PHE A 54 -19.44 -30.47 -48.88
C PHE A 54 -18.04 -30.54 -49.47
N ARG A 55 -17.97 -30.45 -50.79
CA ARG A 55 -16.73 -30.23 -51.56
C ARG A 55 -16.74 -28.84 -52.21
N PRO A 56 -15.57 -28.29 -52.57
CA PRO A 56 -15.50 -27.02 -53.28
C PRO A 56 -16.27 -27.05 -54.61
N ASP A 57 -16.94 -25.95 -54.96
CA ASP A 57 -17.57 -25.72 -56.28
C ASP A 57 -16.58 -25.15 -57.29
N ALA A 58 -15.53 -24.50 -56.79
CA ALA A 58 -14.42 -24.01 -57.58
C ALA A 58 -13.10 -24.15 -56.82
N PHE A 59 -11.99 -24.10 -57.53
CA PHE A 59 -10.67 -24.12 -56.93
C PHE A 59 -9.66 -23.28 -57.72
N LYS A 60 -8.60 -22.86 -57.04
CA LYS A 60 -7.42 -22.21 -57.59
C LYS A 60 -6.24 -22.64 -56.72
N ASP A 61 -5.22 -23.25 -57.32
CA ASP A 61 -4.05 -23.76 -56.61
C ASP A 61 -4.46 -24.68 -55.44
N ASP A 62 -4.13 -24.31 -54.20
CA ASP A 62 -4.46 -25.04 -52.97
C ASP A 62 -5.68 -24.46 -52.22
N ILE A 63 -6.50 -23.64 -52.88
CA ILE A 63 -7.69 -23.00 -52.30
C ILE A 63 -8.95 -23.54 -52.97
N GLY A 64 -9.86 -24.08 -52.16
CA GLY A 64 -11.21 -24.44 -52.58
C GLY A 64 -12.22 -23.36 -52.19
N PHE A 65 -13.22 -23.15 -53.04
CA PHE A 65 -14.30 -22.18 -52.83
C PHE A 65 -15.67 -22.83 -52.93
N LYS A 66 -16.59 -22.44 -52.06
CA LYS A 66 -18.01 -22.83 -52.08
C LYS A 66 -18.89 -21.62 -51.80
N HIS A 67 -20.06 -21.55 -52.43
CA HIS A 67 -21.03 -20.47 -52.20
C HIS A 67 -22.40 -21.05 -51.82
N PHE A 68 -22.94 -20.55 -50.71
CA PHE A 68 -24.27 -20.82 -50.18
C PHE A 68 -25.11 -19.54 -50.19
N GLN A 69 -26.37 -19.67 -50.60
CA GLN A 69 -27.38 -18.63 -50.36
C GLN A 69 -27.80 -18.64 -48.88
N GLU A 70 -27.97 -19.84 -48.31
CA GLU A 70 -28.40 -20.03 -46.92
C GLU A 70 -27.62 -21.18 -46.27
N PHE A 71 -27.21 -21.00 -45.01
CA PHE A 71 -26.53 -22.03 -44.23
C PHE A 71 -27.08 -22.07 -42.80
N VAL A 72 -28.07 -22.93 -42.58
CA VAL A 72 -28.64 -23.23 -41.25
C VAL A 72 -28.46 -24.72 -40.98
N LEU A 73 -27.60 -25.05 -40.01
CA LEU A 73 -27.38 -26.41 -39.53
C LEU A 73 -28.09 -26.62 -38.20
N GLY A 74 -29.10 -27.48 -38.19
CA GLY A 74 -29.92 -27.81 -37.03
C GLY A 74 -29.21 -28.69 -36.00
N LYS A 75 -29.77 -28.75 -34.79
CA LYS A 75 -29.23 -29.57 -33.68
C LYS A 75 -29.22 -31.05 -34.07
N GLY A 76 -28.07 -31.70 -33.89
CA GLY A 76 -27.87 -33.11 -34.18
C GLY A 76 -27.49 -33.43 -35.62
N ASP A 77 -27.58 -32.47 -36.54
CA ASP A 77 -27.10 -32.65 -37.90
C ASP A 77 -25.57 -32.43 -37.96
N VAL A 78 -24.91 -33.13 -38.88
CA VAL A 78 -23.46 -33.06 -39.09
C VAL A 78 -23.17 -32.56 -40.49
N ALA A 79 -22.28 -31.57 -40.62
CA ALA A 79 -21.76 -31.05 -41.88
C ALA A 79 -20.24 -31.24 -41.97
N ASN A 80 -19.79 -31.94 -43.00
CA ASN A 80 -18.40 -32.25 -43.25
C ASN A 80 -17.90 -31.42 -44.44
N PHE A 81 -16.92 -30.55 -44.21
CA PHE A 81 -16.19 -29.83 -45.25
C PHE A 81 -14.97 -30.64 -45.65
N ILE A 82 -14.97 -31.11 -46.90
CA ILE A 82 -13.97 -32.04 -47.43
C ILE A 82 -12.93 -31.24 -48.19
N PHE A 83 -11.68 -31.25 -47.70
CA PHE A 83 -10.52 -30.53 -48.27
C PHE A 83 -9.96 -31.24 -49.52
N GLU A 84 -10.85 -31.71 -50.40
CA GLU A 84 -10.52 -32.35 -51.67
C GLU A 84 -11.50 -31.85 -52.74
N TRP A 85 -10.99 -31.28 -53.84
CA TRP A 85 -11.80 -30.94 -55.02
C TRP A 85 -11.83 -32.11 -56.02
N TYR A 86 -12.88 -32.16 -56.85
CA TYR A 86 -13.02 -33.15 -57.92
C TYR A 86 -13.33 -32.45 -59.24
N ASN A 87 -12.59 -32.79 -60.31
CA ASN A 87 -12.86 -32.37 -61.67
C ASN A 87 -12.92 -33.56 -62.63
N LYS A 88 -14.01 -33.67 -63.39
CA LYS A 88 -14.26 -34.69 -64.39
C LYS A 88 -13.73 -34.20 -65.74
N GLN A 89 -12.60 -34.74 -66.17
CA GLN A 89 -12.10 -34.49 -67.53
C GLN A 89 -12.76 -35.45 -68.52
N TYR A 90 -13.36 -34.91 -69.59
CA TYR A 90 -13.86 -35.69 -70.72
C TYR A 90 -12.71 -35.94 -71.71
N GLY A 91 -12.18 -37.16 -71.72
CA GLY A 91 -11.26 -37.64 -72.76
C GLY A 91 -11.97 -38.51 -73.80
N SER A 92 -11.37 -38.67 -74.98
CA SER A 92 -11.89 -39.47 -76.11
C SER A 92 -11.90 -41.00 -75.87
N ASN A 93 -11.58 -41.47 -74.66
CA ASN A 93 -11.46 -42.88 -74.28
C ASN A 93 -12.45 -43.19 -73.12
N PRO A 94 -13.07 -44.39 -73.02
CA PRO A 94 -14.13 -44.67 -72.04
C PRO A 94 -13.69 -44.69 -70.58
N ASP A 95 -12.39 -44.55 -70.31
CA ASP A 95 -11.86 -44.43 -68.95
C ASP A 95 -12.03 -42.98 -68.47
N ILE A 96 -13.11 -42.73 -67.74
CA ILE A 96 -13.35 -41.46 -67.05
C ILE A 96 -12.17 -41.22 -66.09
N LYS A 97 -11.28 -40.28 -66.40
CA LYS A 97 -10.27 -39.81 -65.46
C LYS A 97 -10.91 -38.79 -64.53
N LEU A 98 -11.11 -39.20 -63.29
CA LEU A 98 -11.41 -38.30 -62.18
C LEU A 98 -10.09 -37.70 -61.72
N GLU A 99 -9.94 -36.39 -61.89
CA GLU A 99 -8.85 -35.64 -61.30
C GLU A 99 -9.34 -35.10 -59.95
N SER A 100 -8.54 -35.28 -58.90
CA SER A 100 -8.79 -34.69 -57.59
C SER A 100 -7.52 -34.05 -57.05
N GLY A 101 -7.67 -33.11 -56.13
CA GLY A 101 -6.54 -32.43 -55.49
C GLY A 101 -6.87 -32.00 -54.07
N ASP A 102 -5.84 -32.04 -53.22
CA ASP A 102 -5.89 -31.55 -51.83
C ASP A 102 -5.86 -30.02 -51.80
N ILE A 103 -6.53 -29.44 -50.82
CA ILE A 103 -6.51 -27.98 -50.56
C ILE A 103 -6.05 -27.71 -49.14
N SER A 104 -5.42 -26.55 -48.94
CA SER A 104 -5.03 -26.04 -47.62
C SER A 104 -6.09 -25.10 -47.04
N LYS A 105 -6.84 -24.40 -47.90
CA LYS A 105 -7.87 -23.43 -47.50
C LYS A 105 -9.21 -23.75 -48.15
N PHE A 106 -10.27 -23.72 -47.35
CA PHE A 106 -11.64 -23.89 -47.82
C PHE A 106 -12.43 -22.62 -47.52
N VAL A 107 -12.64 -21.80 -48.55
CA VAL A 107 -13.40 -20.54 -48.48
C VAL A 107 -14.87 -20.79 -48.75
N THR A 108 -15.72 -20.36 -47.82
CA THR A 108 -17.17 -20.51 -47.91
C THR A 108 -17.84 -19.14 -47.90
N PHE A 109 -18.46 -18.77 -49.02
CA PHE A 109 -19.27 -17.57 -49.15
C PHE A 109 -20.71 -17.89 -48.73
N ILE A 110 -21.28 -17.10 -47.82
CA ILE A 110 -22.67 -17.24 -47.36
C ILE A 110 -23.36 -15.90 -47.52
N ASP A 111 -24.46 -15.83 -48.27
CA ASP A 111 -25.10 -14.54 -48.60
C ASP A 111 -25.70 -13.83 -47.38
N GLY A 112 -26.13 -14.60 -46.37
CA GLY A 112 -26.69 -14.11 -45.12
C GLY A 112 -25.82 -14.40 -43.90
N GLN A 113 -26.48 -14.81 -42.80
CA GLN A 113 -25.83 -15.27 -41.58
C GLN A 113 -25.66 -16.78 -41.60
N ALA A 114 -24.49 -17.26 -41.19
CA ALA A 114 -24.26 -18.68 -40.95
C ALA A 114 -24.81 -19.07 -39.57
N ASN A 115 -25.71 -20.06 -39.50
CA ASN A 115 -26.31 -20.54 -38.25
C ASN A 115 -25.93 -22.01 -38.03
N ILE A 116 -25.20 -22.29 -36.96
CA ILE A 116 -24.63 -23.61 -36.67
C ILE A 116 -25.05 -24.05 -35.28
N ASN A 117 -26.05 -24.92 -35.19
CA ASN A 117 -26.47 -25.58 -33.95
C ASN A 117 -26.19 -27.09 -33.96
N GLY A 118 -25.69 -27.61 -35.09
CA GLY A 118 -25.16 -28.97 -35.24
C GLY A 118 -23.63 -29.01 -35.26
N ILE A 119 -23.06 -30.08 -35.81
CA ILE A 119 -21.61 -30.32 -35.79
C ILE A 119 -21.00 -30.05 -37.17
N VAL A 120 -19.95 -29.23 -37.22
CA VAL A 120 -19.14 -29.00 -38.42
C VAL A 120 -17.78 -29.68 -38.24
N ASN A 121 -17.38 -30.51 -39.20
CA ASN A 121 -16.02 -31.06 -39.27
C ASN A 121 -15.29 -30.59 -40.53
N ALA A 122 -13.98 -30.35 -40.42
CA ALA A 122 -13.08 -30.19 -41.57
C ALA A 122 -12.29 -31.49 -41.80
N LEU A 123 -12.54 -32.20 -42.90
CA LEU A 123 -11.96 -33.52 -43.20
C LEU A 123 -11.00 -33.45 -44.39
N ASN A 124 -9.98 -34.30 -44.40
CA ASN A 124 -9.04 -34.39 -45.53
C ASN A 124 -9.64 -35.05 -46.78
N ALA A 125 -10.57 -35.98 -46.59
CA ALA A 125 -11.27 -36.70 -47.64
C ALA A 125 -12.65 -37.13 -47.13
N LEU A 126 -13.50 -37.63 -48.04
CA LEU A 126 -14.80 -38.20 -47.67
C LEU A 126 -14.59 -39.41 -46.73
N ASN A 127 -15.24 -39.40 -45.56
CA ASN A 127 -15.02 -40.38 -44.47
C ASN A 127 -13.56 -40.44 -43.96
N GLY A 128 -12.76 -39.41 -44.23
CA GLY A 128 -11.37 -39.31 -43.82
C GLY A 128 -11.18 -38.83 -42.38
N THR A 129 -9.95 -38.48 -42.05
CA THR A 129 -9.58 -37.91 -40.74
C THR A 129 -9.75 -36.39 -40.76
N LEU A 130 -9.74 -35.76 -39.58
CA LEU A 130 -9.72 -34.30 -39.46
C LEU A 130 -8.54 -33.70 -40.24
N LYS A 131 -8.77 -32.67 -41.06
CA LYS A 131 -7.72 -31.90 -41.76
C LYS A 131 -7.09 -30.91 -40.77
N THR A 132 -6.13 -31.39 -39.99
CA THR A 132 -5.53 -30.64 -38.88
C THR A 132 -4.73 -29.42 -39.31
N ASP A 133 -4.25 -29.40 -40.55
CA ASP A 133 -3.49 -28.33 -41.20
C ASP A 133 -4.35 -27.47 -42.16
N GLY A 134 -5.65 -27.74 -42.25
CA GLY A 134 -6.58 -27.04 -43.13
C GLY A 134 -7.24 -25.85 -42.46
N GLN A 135 -7.39 -24.75 -43.19
CA GLN A 135 -8.09 -23.55 -42.73
C GLN A 135 -9.49 -23.48 -43.34
N LEU A 136 -10.53 -23.63 -42.50
CA LEU A 136 -11.92 -23.40 -42.90
C LEU A 136 -12.26 -21.92 -42.73
N ILE A 137 -12.79 -21.29 -43.77
CA ILE A 137 -13.03 -19.84 -43.79
C ILE A 137 -14.51 -19.59 -44.09
N PHE A 138 -15.23 -18.97 -43.16
CA PHE A 138 -16.58 -18.45 -43.35
C PHE A 138 -16.55 -16.98 -43.72
N VAL A 139 -17.12 -16.62 -44.86
CA VAL A 139 -17.29 -15.23 -45.32
C VAL A 139 -18.80 -14.95 -45.38
N ALA A 140 -19.30 -14.26 -44.36
CA ALA A 140 -20.74 -14.06 -44.16
C ALA A 140 -21.02 -12.61 -43.69
N PRO A 141 -21.55 -11.72 -44.55
CA PRO A 141 -21.83 -10.33 -44.16
C PRO A 141 -22.89 -10.24 -43.06
N GLY A 142 -23.80 -11.24 -42.98
CA GLY A 142 -24.78 -11.37 -41.90
C GLY A 142 -24.24 -11.94 -40.59
N GLY A 143 -22.96 -12.35 -40.54
CA GLY A 143 -22.34 -12.90 -39.34
C GLY A 143 -22.38 -14.42 -39.20
N LEU A 144 -22.02 -14.90 -38.01
CA LEU A 144 -22.00 -16.32 -37.64
C LEU A 144 -22.63 -16.51 -36.25
N VAL A 145 -23.47 -17.53 -36.10
CA VAL A 145 -23.97 -17.99 -34.81
C VAL A 145 -23.62 -19.45 -34.63
N VAL A 146 -22.89 -19.77 -33.57
CA VAL A 146 -22.69 -21.13 -33.07
C VAL A 146 -23.60 -21.29 -31.85
N GLY A 147 -24.76 -21.93 -32.04
CA GLY A 147 -25.74 -22.14 -30.99
C GLY A 147 -25.23 -23.09 -29.89
N SER A 148 -25.95 -23.21 -28.78
CA SER A 148 -25.53 -23.99 -27.60
C SER A 148 -25.19 -25.47 -27.86
N SER A 149 -25.76 -26.11 -28.88
CA SER A 149 -25.35 -27.46 -29.31
C SER A 149 -24.36 -27.48 -30.48
N GLY A 150 -24.07 -26.32 -31.06
CA GLY A 150 -23.15 -26.14 -32.16
C GLY A 150 -21.72 -26.50 -31.80
N VAL A 151 -21.04 -27.26 -32.66
CA VAL A 151 -19.63 -27.62 -32.49
C VAL A 151 -18.89 -27.47 -33.81
N LEU A 152 -17.84 -26.67 -33.85
CA LEU A 152 -16.92 -26.59 -34.99
C LEU A 152 -15.62 -27.32 -34.60
N ASN A 153 -15.36 -28.45 -35.25
CA ASN A 153 -14.15 -29.27 -35.07
C ASN A 153 -13.29 -29.15 -36.33
N VAL A 154 -12.21 -28.36 -36.25
CA VAL A 154 -11.44 -27.95 -37.43
C VAL A 154 -9.93 -27.98 -37.20
N GLY A 155 -9.15 -27.88 -38.29
CA GLY A 155 -7.74 -27.52 -38.23
C GLY A 155 -7.59 -26.08 -37.72
N SER A 156 -7.80 -25.10 -38.59
CA SER A 156 -7.90 -23.67 -38.26
C SER A 156 -9.24 -23.11 -38.72
N LEU A 157 -9.69 -22.02 -38.10
CA LEU A 157 -10.94 -21.32 -38.43
C LEU A 157 -10.68 -19.85 -38.71
N SER A 158 -11.27 -19.31 -39.78
CA SER A 158 -11.45 -17.86 -39.93
C SER A 158 -12.92 -17.54 -40.18
N VAL A 159 -13.44 -16.52 -39.51
CA VAL A 159 -14.80 -16.00 -39.70
C VAL A 159 -14.68 -14.53 -40.04
N LEU A 160 -15.12 -14.17 -41.24
CA LEU A 160 -14.99 -12.83 -41.80
C LEU A 160 -16.38 -12.29 -42.09
N THR A 161 -16.71 -11.15 -41.50
CA THR A 161 -18.00 -10.47 -41.68
C THR A 161 -17.80 -9.17 -42.47
N PRO A 162 -17.54 -9.25 -43.79
CA PRO A 162 -17.27 -8.07 -44.61
C PRO A 162 -18.49 -7.14 -44.70
N THR A 163 -18.26 -5.87 -45.04
CA THR A 163 -19.33 -5.00 -45.58
C THR A 163 -19.94 -5.62 -46.85
N ASP A 164 -21.21 -5.32 -47.16
CA ASP A 164 -21.86 -5.86 -48.37
C ASP A 164 -21.06 -5.59 -49.65
N SER A 165 -20.49 -4.39 -49.79
CA SER A 165 -19.67 -4.03 -50.95
C SER A 165 -18.38 -4.85 -51.04
N ALA A 166 -17.72 -5.11 -49.90
CA ALA A 166 -16.54 -5.97 -49.87
C ALA A 166 -16.91 -7.43 -50.15
N TYR A 167 -18.03 -7.91 -49.61
CA TYR A 167 -18.56 -9.25 -49.86
C TYR A 167 -18.80 -9.50 -51.35
N GLN A 168 -19.49 -8.60 -52.04
CA GLN A 168 -19.79 -8.78 -53.47
C GLN A 168 -18.51 -8.86 -54.31
N LYS A 169 -17.48 -8.06 -54.00
CA LYS A 169 -16.16 -8.15 -54.65
C LYS A 169 -15.46 -9.47 -54.36
N LEU A 170 -15.49 -9.92 -53.10
CA LEU A 170 -14.91 -11.20 -52.71
C LEU A 170 -15.64 -12.38 -53.35
N LYS A 171 -16.94 -12.27 -53.63
CA LYS A 171 -17.73 -13.34 -54.26
C LYS A 171 -17.68 -13.31 -55.79
N GLU A 172 -17.27 -12.19 -56.40
CA GLU A 172 -17.23 -12.03 -57.87
C GLU A 172 -16.47 -13.17 -58.58
N GLY A 173 -17.02 -13.68 -59.69
CA GLY A 173 -16.42 -14.78 -60.45
C GLY A 173 -16.67 -16.19 -59.89
N MET A 174 -17.42 -16.33 -58.79
CA MET A 174 -17.86 -17.63 -58.28
C MET A 174 -18.93 -18.29 -59.18
N PRO A 175 -18.93 -19.63 -59.33
CA PRO A 175 -19.97 -20.34 -60.06
C PRO A 175 -21.36 -20.13 -59.43
N THR A 176 -22.38 -19.89 -60.26
CA THR A 176 -23.78 -19.70 -59.84
C THR A 176 -24.71 -20.82 -60.28
N ASP A 177 -24.28 -21.69 -61.21
CA ASP A 177 -25.00 -22.90 -61.61
C ASP A 177 -24.14 -24.12 -61.26
N ILE A 178 -24.59 -24.89 -60.27
CA ILE A 178 -23.87 -26.05 -59.74
C ILE A 178 -24.73 -27.29 -59.95
N GLN A 179 -24.14 -28.30 -60.58
CA GLN A 179 -24.79 -29.57 -60.87
C GLN A 179 -24.22 -30.65 -59.96
N TYR A 180 -25.09 -31.35 -59.23
CA TYR A 180 -24.73 -32.48 -58.37
C TYR A 180 -25.05 -33.82 -59.06
N SER A 181 -24.34 -34.88 -58.68
CA SER A 181 -24.71 -36.25 -59.03
C SER A 181 -26.14 -36.57 -58.58
N THR A 182 -26.78 -37.59 -59.16
CA THR A 182 -28.14 -38.04 -58.79
C THR A 182 -28.30 -38.47 -57.33
N SER A 183 -27.18 -38.68 -56.61
CA SER A 183 -27.10 -38.95 -55.17
C SER A 183 -26.83 -37.69 -54.32
N GLY A 184 -26.74 -36.51 -54.92
CA GLY A 184 -26.50 -35.23 -54.25
C GLY A 184 -25.10 -35.05 -53.66
N THR A 185 -24.15 -35.95 -53.97
CA THR A 185 -22.90 -36.11 -53.18
C THR A 185 -21.64 -35.55 -53.84
N VAL A 186 -21.65 -35.35 -55.16
CA VAL A 186 -20.44 -34.95 -55.91
C VAL A 186 -20.81 -33.88 -56.93
N ASN A 187 -20.13 -32.74 -56.87
CA ASN A 187 -20.18 -31.63 -57.82
C ASN A 187 -18.83 -31.56 -58.57
N ASN A 188 -18.85 -31.02 -59.79
CA ASN A 188 -17.65 -30.83 -60.60
C ASN A 188 -17.03 -29.46 -60.32
N ALA A 189 -15.91 -29.42 -59.60
CA ALA A 189 -15.25 -28.16 -59.22
C ALA A 189 -14.64 -27.46 -60.44
N GLN A 190 -14.93 -26.17 -60.60
CA GLN A 190 -14.42 -25.34 -61.69
C GLN A 190 -13.06 -24.72 -61.33
N LEU A 191 -12.06 -24.86 -62.20
CA LEU A 191 -10.83 -24.07 -62.08
C LEU A 191 -11.17 -22.61 -62.41
N ILE A 192 -10.95 -21.69 -61.47
CA ILE A 192 -11.24 -20.26 -61.64
C ILE A 192 -9.96 -19.43 -61.60
N ASP A 193 -9.97 -18.24 -62.19
CA ASP A 193 -8.87 -17.27 -62.12
C ASP A 193 -9.11 -16.20 -61.03
N LYS A 194 -9.29 -16.66 -59.79
CA LYS A 194 -9.59 -15.81 -58.63
C LYS A 194 -8.46 -15.87 -57.62
N ASN A 195 -7.97 -14.70 -57.20
CA ASN A 195 -7.01 -14.59 -56.09
C ASN A 195 -7.76 -14.37 -54.77
N TRP A 196 -7.39 -15.13 -53.75
CA TRP A 196 -7.89 -14.95 -52.38
C TRP A 196 -6.97 -14.00 -51.60
N ASP A 197 -7.46 -12.81 -51.27
CA ASP A 197 -6.76 -11.83 -50.43
C ASP A 197 -7.65 -11.35 -49.27
N PRO A 198 -7.54 -11.97 -48.08
CA PRO A 198 -8.34 -11.60 -46.92
C PRO A 198 -7.91 -10.27 -46.28
N ASN A 199 -6.73 -9.75 -46.61
CA ASN A 199 -6.21 -8.51 -46.01
C ASN A 199 -6.85 -7.24 -46.59
N SER A 200 -7.60 -7.37 -47.69
CA SER A 200 -8.29 -6.27 -48.38
C SER A 200 -9.70 -5.98 -47.83
N ILE A 201 -10.10 -6.65 -46.73
CA ILE A 201 -11.49 -6.69 -46.27
C ILE A 201 -11.82 -5.55 -45.31
N ALA A 202 -12.80 -4.72 -45.68
CA ALA A 202 -13.46 -3.81 -44.74
C ALA A 202 -14.46 -4.61 -43.88
N ILE A 203 -14.21 -4.66 -42.58
CA ILE A 203 -15.07 -5.32 -41.58
C ILE A 203 -16.43 -4.61 -41.57
N GLY A 204 -17.51 -5.39 -41.72
CA GLY A 204 -18.90 -4.97 -41.63
C GLY A 204 -19.44 -5.16 -40.21
N ASN A 205 -20.77 -5.10 -40.06
CA ASN A 205 -21.43 -5.14 -38.74
C ASN A 205 -22.03 -6.51 -38.40
N GLY A 206 -21.74 -7.56 -39.20
CA GLY A 206 -22.28 -8.90 -38.97
C GLY A 206 -21.80 -9.46 -37.63
N PRO A 207 -22.69 -9.87 -36.70
CA PRO A 207 -22.28 -10.35 -35.39
C PRO A 207 -21.71 -11.77 -35.46
N ILE A 208 -20.77 -12.09 -34.56
CA ILE A 208 -20.28 -13.44 -34.32
C ILE A 208 -20.68 -13.84 -32.89
N SER A 209 -21.60 -14.79 -32.74
CA SER A 209 -22.07 -15.28 -31.45
C SER A 209 -21.68 -16.73 -31.27
N VAL A 210 -21.05 -17.06 -30.15
CA VAL A 210 -20.60 -18.43 -29.82
C VAL A 210 -21.16 -18.83 -28.47
N ASP A 211 -22.29 -19.54 -28.47
CA ASP A 211 -22.84 -20.22 -27.29
C ASP A 211 -22.44 -21.69 -27.23
N GLY A 212 -22.04 -22.26 -28.38
CA GLY A 212 -21.51 -23.61 -28.51
C GLY A 212 -19.98 -23.66 -28.42
N ARG A 213 -19.34 -24.52 -29.22
CA ARG A 213 -17.91 -24.81 -29.09
C ARG A 213 -17.15 -24.68 -30.40
N ILE A 214 -16.04 -23.99 -30.38
CA ILE A 214 -15.04 -23.97 -31.45
C ILE A 214 -13.79 -24.69 -30.92
N ILE A 215 -13.40 -25.76 -31.62
CA ILE A 215 -12.32 -26.66 -31.24
C ILE A 215 -11.33 -26.72 -32.41
N ALA A 216 -10.29 -25.87 -32.36
CA ALA A 216 -9.28 -25.74 -33.41
C ALA A 216 -7.92 -26.31 -32.99
N ARG A 217 -7.24 -26.96 -33.94
CA ARG A 217 -5.87 -27.48 -33.77
C ARG A 217 -4.79 -26.43 -34.07
N GLY A 218 -5.12 -25.49 -34.95
CA GLY A 218 -4.36 -24.31 -35.29
C GLY A 218 -5.11 -23.04 -34.86
N ASP A 219 -5.06 -22.02 -35.72
CA ASP A 219 -5.48 -20.65 -35.39
C ASP A 219 -7.00 -20.46 -35.50
N VAL A 220 -7.52 -19.51 -34.71
CA VAL A 220 -8.90 -19.03 -34.79
C VAL A 220 -8.87 -17.52 -35.03
N GLU A 221 -9.44 -17.06 -36.14
CA GLU A 221 -9.57 -15.63 -36.46
C GLU A 221 -11.05 -15.25 -36.60
N LEU A 222 -11.51 -14.27 -35.83
CA LEU A 222 -12.87 -13.76 -35.83
C LEU A 222 -12.84 -12.26 -36.14
N ASN A 223 -13.29 -11.88 -37.34
CA ASN A 223 -13.35 -10.49 -37.80
C ASN A 223 -14.82 -10.10 -37.99
N GLY A 224 -15.35 -9.37 -37.02
CA GLY A 224 -16.77 -9.26 -36.69
C GLY A 224 -17.28 -7.83 -36.52
N GLY A 225 -18.60 -7.69 -36.56
CA GLY A 225 -19.33 -6.62 -35.91
C GLY A 225 -19.15 -6.68 -34.38
N LYS A 226 -20.17 -7.20 -33.69
CA LYS A 226 -20.06 -7.62 -32.29
C LYS A 226 -19.60 -9.07 -32.21
N ILE A 227 -18.62 -9.36 -31.36
CA ILE A 227 -18.14 -10.72 -31.12
C ILE A 227 -18.46 -11.10 -29.67
N ALA A 228 -19.34 -12.07 -29.49
CA ALA A 228 -19.82 -12.51 -28.18
C ALA A 228 -19.58 -14.00 -27.97
N ILE A 229 -18.92 -14.35 -26.87
CA ILE A 229 -18.78 -15.72 -26.37
C ILE A 229 -19.73 -15.84 -25.19
N GLY A 230 -20.83 -16.56 -25.39
CA GLY A 230 -21.90 -16.66 -24.41
C GLY A 230 -21.56 -17.54 -23.20
N PRO A 231 -22.48 -17.69 -22.24
CA PRO A 231 -22.22 -18.36 -20.96
C PRO A 231 -21.80 -19.83 -21.04
N THR A 232 -22.16 -20.52 -22.12
CA THR A 232 -21.74 -21.90 -22.42
C THR A 232 -20.74 -21.98 -23.56
N GLY A 233 -20.40 -20.81 -24.12
CA GLY A 233 -19.56 -20.63 -25.27
C GLY A 233 -18.10 -20.94 -24.97
N ALA A 234 -17.43 -21.64 -25.87
CA ALA A 234 -16.01 -21.91 -25.72
C ALA A 234 -15.26 -21.86 -27.05
N ILE A 235 -14.16 -21.13 -27.07
CA ILE A 235 -13.20 -21.08 -28.17
C ILE A 235 -11.88 -21.65 -27.67
N LEU A 236 -11.49 -22.78 -28.22
CA LEU A 236 -10.26 -23.49 -27.89
C LEU A 236 -9.38 -23.58 -29.14
N ALA A 237 -8.14 -23.08 -29.05
CA ALA A 237 -7.15 -23.12 -30.12
C ALA A 237 -5.88 -23.86 -29.70
N GLY A 238 -5.08 -24.29 -30.69
CA GLY A 238 -3.79 -24.96 -30.43
C GLY A 238 -3.90 -26.36 -29.81
N ILE A 239 -5.05 -27.04 -29.94
CA ILE A 239 -5.27 -28.37 -29.36
C ILE A 239 -4.43 -29.42 -30.11
N GLY A 240 -3.75 -30.30 -29.38
CA GLY A 240 -2.87 -31.35 -29.89
C GLY A 240 -3.44 -32.77 -29.80
N LYS A 241 -2.91 -33.68 -30.63
CA LYS A 241 -3.11 -35.15 -30.73
C LYS A 241 -4.54 -35.72 -30.80
N ASN A 242 -5.59 -34.98 -30.47
CA ASN A 242 -6.96 -35.44 -30.68
C ASN A 242 -7.38 -35.20 -32.14
N THR A 243 -7.47 -36.25 -32.96
CA THR A 243 -7.92 -36.15 -34.36
C THR A 243 -9.29 -36.79 -34.58
N ASP A 244 -10.05 -36.98 -33.49
CA ASP A 244 -11.35 -37.64 -33.54
C ASP A 244 -12.31 -36.84 -34.42
N THR A 245 -12.98 -37.57 -35.31
CA THR A 245 -14.03 -37.03 -36.16
C THR A 245 -15.39 -37.22 -35.47
N LEU A 246 -16.19 -36.17 -35.46
CA LEU A 246 -17.50 -36.15 -34.80
C LEU A 246 -18.59 -36.37 -35.86
N MET A 247 -18.74 -37.61 -36.34
CA MET A 247 -19.68 -37.96 -37.40
C MET A 247 -20.48 -39.24 -37.11
N ASN A 248 -21.65 -39.36 -37.76
CA ASN A 248 -22.38 -40.61 -37.85
C ASN A 248 -21.57 -41.63 -38.66
N LYS A 249 -21.48 -42.88 -38.18
CA LYS A 249 -20.85 -43.97 -38.95
C LYS A 249 -21.78 -44.43 -40.07
N PRO A 250 -21.24 -44.94 -41.20
CA PRO A 250 -22.05 -45.52 -42.27
C PRO A 250 -23.04 -46.55 -41.71
N GLY A 251 -24.34 -46.34 -41.95
CA GLY A 251 -25.42 -47.23 -41.48
C GLY A 251 -25.95 -46.99 -40.06
N SER A 252 -25.51 -45.95 -39.35
CA SER A 252 -26.07 -45.54 -38.04
C SER A 252 -26.52 -44.08 -38.08
N ILE A 253 -27.73 -43.77 -37.61
CA ILE A 253 -28.27 -42.40 -37.53
C ILE A 253 -28.55 -42.10 -36.04
N ASP A 254 -27.49 -41.92 -35.25
CA ASP A 254 -27.61 -41.56 -33.84
C ASP A 254 -26.88 -40.25 -33.55
N SER A 255 -27.50 -39.17 -34.01
CA SER A 255 -27.06 -37.80 -33.78
C SER A 255 -26.87 -37.44 -32.31
N ALA A 256 -27.60 -38.07 -31.39
CA ALA A 256 -27.45 -37.85 -29.95
C ALA A 256 -26.14 -38.44 -29.42
N ALA A 257 -25.75 -39.62 -29.91
CA ALA A 257 -24.46 -40.22 -29.58
C ALA A 257 -23.28 -39.39 -30.11
N VAL A 258 -23.40 -38.75 -31.29
CA VAL A 258 -22.36 -37.87 -31.82
C VAL A 258 -22.21 -36.60 -30.98
N GLN A 259 -23.33 -35.98 -30.57
CA GLN A 259 -23.29 -34.84 -29.66
C GLN A 259 -22.66 -35.21 -28.31
N SER A 260 -23.02 -36.37 -27.75
CA SER A 260 -22.46 -36.86 -26.49
C SER A 260 -20.94 -37.07 -26.58
N LYS A 261 -20.41 -37.53 -27.73
CA LYS A 261 -18.96 -37.59 -27.97
C LYS A 261 -18.31 -36.22 -28.01
N ALA A 262 -18.97 -35.24 -28.61
CA ALA A 262 -18.48 -33.85 -28.62
C ALA A 262 -18.44 -33.26 -27.20
N ASP A 263 -19.47 -33.53 -26.39
CA ASP A 263 -19.51 -33.18 -24.96
C ASP A 263 -18.39 -33.86 -24.19
N ALA A 264 -18.17 -35.16 -24.39
CA ALA A 264 -17.10 -35.91 -23.74
C ALA A 264 -15.71 -35.37 -24.11
N LEU A 265 -15.47 -35.08 -25.39
CA LEU A 265 -14.22 -34.49 -25.87
C LEU A 265 -13.98 -33.13 -25.21
N PHE A 266 -14.97 -32.24 -25.27
CA PHE A 266 -14.87 -30.92 -24.66
C PHE A 266 -14.59 -30.99 -23.16
N ASN A 267 -15.37 -31.80 -22.43
CA ASN A 267 -15.18 -31.97 -21.00
C ASN A 267 -13.78 -32.52 -20.66
N ALA A 268 -13.21 -33.38 -21.50
CA ALA A 268 -11.84 -33.84 -21.33
C ALA A 268 -10.82 -32.71 -21.55
N LEU A 269 -11.02 -31.88 -22.58
CA LEU A 269 -10.12 -30.75 -22.89
C LEU A 269 -10.14 -29.69 -21.80
N VAL A 270 -11.32 -29.32 -21.28
CA VAL A 270 -11.45 -28.22 -20.30
C VAL A 270 -11.06 -28.64 -18.88
N LYS A 271 -11.26 -29.92 -18.50
CA LYS A 271 -10.87 -30.45 -17.17
C LYS A 271 -9.36 -30.56 -16.98
N THR A 272 -8.60 -30.62 -18.07
CA THR A 272 -7.15 -30.65 -17.99
C THR A 272 -6.69 -29.20 -17.89
N ASP A 273 -6.36 -28.72 -16.70
CA ASP A 273 -5.72 -27.41 -16.54
C ASP A 273 -4.30 -27.52 -17.12
N ASN A 274 -4.22 -27.23 -18.41
CA ASN A 274 -3.11 -27.65 -19.25
C ASN A 274 -2.13 -26.51 -19.50
N MET A 275 -2.08 -25.55 -18.57
CA MET A 275 -1.23 -24.38 -18.70
C MET A 275 0.27 -24.71 -18.53
N ASP A 276 0.67 -25.90 -18.09
CA ASP A 276 2.07 -26.28 -17.92
C ASP A 276 2.72 -26.84 -19.21
N THR A 277 3.88 -26.28 -19.56
CA THR A 277 4.69 -26.64 -20.72
C THR A 277 5.14 -28.09 -20.62
N GLY A 278 4.44 -29.00 -21.30
CA GLY A 278 4.87 -30.40 -21.38
C GLY A 278 3.81 -31.40 -21.80
N ASN A 279 2.55 -30.98 -21.97
CA ASN A 279 1.50 -31.95 -22.19
C ASN A 279 1.31 -32.35 -23.66
N GLU A 280 0.80 -33.56 -23.84
CA GLU A 280 0.53 -34.22 -25.11
C GLU A 280 -0.52 -33.52 -26.00
N PHE A 281 -1.18 -32.47 -25.48
CA PHE A 281 -2.29 -31.74 -26.10
C PHE A 281 -1.94 -30.35 -26.64
N SER A 282 -0.65 -29.96 -26.74
CA SER A 282 -0.24 -28.69 -27.36
C SER A 282 0.28 -28.90 -28.79
N THR A 283 -0.06 -28.00 -29.72
CA THR A 283 0.62 -27.88 -31.03
C THR A 283 1.59 -26.69 -31.04
N SER A 284 2.31 -26.46 -32.15
CA SER A 284 3.23 -25.30 -32.30
C SER A 284 2.53 -24.03 -32.82
N HIS A 285 1.24 -24.08 -33.12
CA HIS A 285 0.42 -23.00 -33.68
C HIS A 285 -0.90 -22.92 -32.89
N GLY A 286 -1.70 -21.86 -32.98
CA GLY A 286 -2.93 -21.74 -32.19
C GLY A 286 -3.18 -20.35 -31.64
N ASN A 287 -2.99 -19.35 -32.49
CA ASN A 287 -3.35 -17.98 -32.18
C ASN A 287 -4.88 -17.84 -32.13
N ILE A 288 -5.36 -16.95 -31.27
CA ILE A 288 -6.74 -16.50 -31.32
C ILE A 288 -6.74 -15.00 -31.59
N VAL A 289 -7.33 -14.59 -32.72
CA VAL A 289 -7.41 -13.20 -33.14
C VAL A 289 -8.87 -12.79 -33.22
N ILE A 290 -9.26 -11.78 -32.46
CA ILE A 290 -10.59 -11.20 -32.43
C ILE A 290 -10.46 -9.74 -32.86
N LYS A 291 -11.08 -9.35 -33.97
CA LYS A 291 -11.18 -7.96 -34.42
C LYS A 291 -12.63 -7.56 -34.52
N SER A 292 -13.02 -6.56 -33.74
CA SER A 292 -14.39 -6.10 -33.61
C SER A 292 -14.49 -4.60 -33.89
N ASN A 293 -15.51 -4.18 -34.65
CA ASN A 293 -15.86 -2.78 -34.84
C ASN A 293 -17.15 -2.35 -34.10
N VAL A 294 -17.78 -3.25 -33.33
CA VAL A 294 -18.91 -2.92 -32.43
C VAL A 294 -18.55 -3.16 -30.96
N GLY A 295 -18.08 -4.36 -30.61
CA GLY A 295 -17.59 -4.73 -29.28
C GLY A 295 -17.24 -6.20 -29.13
N THR A 296 -16.41 -6.53 -28.14
CA THR A 296 -16.08 -7.91 -27.76
C THR A 296 -16.64 -8.22 -26.37
N GLN A 297 -17.29 -9.37 -26.22
CA GLN A 297 -17.90 -9.80 -24.97
C GLN A 297 -17.58 -11.27 -24.67
N VAL A 298 -17.08 -11.57 -23.48
CA VAL A 298 -16.96 -12.93 -22.94
C VAL A 298 -17.86 -13.01 -21.72
N ASP A 299 -19.01 -13.67 -21.83
CA ASP A 299 -19.98 -13.76 -20.73
C ASP A 299 -19.48 -14.66 -19.59
N ALA A 300 -20.10 -14.53 -18.42
CA ALA A 300 -19.80 -15.40 -17.28
C ALA A 300 -20.02 -16.87 -17.66
N GLY A 301 -18.97 -17.69 -17.52
CA GLY A 301 -18.93 -19.09 -17.99
C GLY A 301 -18.40 -19.27 -19.42
N GLY A 302 -18.37 -18.20 -20.22
CA GLY A 302 -17.75 -18.18 -21.54
C GLY A 302 -16.23 -18.33 -21.45
N MET A 303 -15.62 -18.99 -22.43
CA MET A 303 -14.19 -19.31 -22.41
C MET A 303 -13.48 -19.00 -23.73
N LEU A 304 -12.34 -18.33 -23.63
CA LEU A 304 -11.38 -18.09 -24.70
C LEU A 304 -10.02 -18.62 -24.26
N ARG A 305 -9.56 -19.74 -24.85
CA ARG A 305 -8.34 -20.41 -24.38
C ARG A 305 -7.47 -20.93 -25.50
N THR A 306 -6.15 -20.72 -25.38
CA THR A 306 -5.16 -21.40 -26.21
C THR A 306 -4.30 -22.36 -25.39
N TYR A 307 -4.02 -23.53 -25.99
CA TYR A 307 -3.17 -24.58 -25.42
C TYR A 307 -1.78 -24.64 -26.03
N SER A 308 -1.49 -23.80 -27.03
CA SER A 308 -0.17 -23.73 -27.69
C SER A 308 0.65 -22.53 -27.21
N ALA A 309 1.82 -22.32 -27.83
CA ALA A 309 2.60 -21.09 -27.72
C ALA A 309 2.04 -19.93 -28.57
N GLY A 310 0.82 -20.06 -29.09
CA GLY A 310 0.15 -19.01 -29.86
C GLY A 310 -0.33 -17.85 -28.99
N ASP A 311 -0.50 -16.69 -29.62
CA ASP A 311 -0.94 -15.46 -28.97
C ASP A 311 -2.47 -15.34 -28.95
N ILE A 312 -3.01 -14.63 -27.95
CA ILE A 312 -4.39 -14.13 -27.97
C ILE A 312 -4.34 -12.63 -28.23
N LEU A 313 -5.01 -12.18 -29.29
CA LEU A 313 -5.19 -10.79 -29.66
C LEU A 313 -6.68 -10.45 -29.69
N ILE A 314 -7.10 -9.49 -28.87
CA ILE A 314 -8.42 -8.88 -28.92
C ILE A 314 -8.24 -7.42 -29.30
N ASP A 315 -8.77 -7.03 -30.45
CA ASP A 315 -8.68 -5.67 -30.99
C ASP A 315 -10.10 -5.12 -31.23
N ASN A 316 -10.46 -4.10 -30.47
CA ASN A 316 -11.78 -3.48 -30.53
C ASN A 316 -11.70 -2.01 -30.94
N THR A 317 -12.49 -1.64 -31.94
CA THR A 317 -12.69 -0.26 -32.41
C THR A 317 -14.13 0.24 -32.20
N GLY A 318 -15.00 -0.60 -31.63
CA GLY A 318 -16.42 -0.31 -31.45
C GLY A 318 -16.81 0.23 -30.07
N LEU A 319 -17.96 0.89 -29.99
CA LEU A 319 -18.43 1.63 -28.81
C LEU A 319 -18.86 0.74 -27.63
N ASP A 320 -19.17 -0.55 -27.85
CA ASP A 320 -19.52 -1.47 -26.76
C ASP A 320 -18.28 -1.85 -25.93
N GLY A 321 -17.06 -1.62 -26.44
CA GLY A 321 -15.81 -1.90 -25.74
C GLY A 321 -15.42 -3.37 -25.70
N VAL A 322 -14.62 -3.74 -24.68
CA VAL A 322 -14.20 -5.11 -24.39
C VAL A 322 -14.70 -5.48 -22.98
N ILE A 323 -15.65 -6.40 -22.91
CA ILE A 323 -16.27 -6.86 -21.66
C ILE A 323 -15.89 -8.31 -21.39
N ILE A 324 -15.22 -8.58 -20.28
CA ILE A 324 -14.77 -9.93 -19.90
C ILE A 324 -15.39 -10.31 -18.55
N ASN A 325 -16.41 -11.15 -18.57
CA ASN A 325 -17.07 -11.69 -17.38
C ASN A 325 -16.72 -13.18 -17.15
N GLY A 326 -16.25 -13.86 -18.20
CA GLY A 326 -15.78 -15.25 -18.17
C GLY A 326 -14.25 -15.37 -18.19
N GLU A 327 -13.74 -16.36 -18.92
CA GLU A 327 -12.32 -16.69 -18.97
C GLU A 327 -11.64 -16.28 -20.28
N VAL A 328 -10.48 -15.63 -20.17
CA VAL A 328 -9.50 -15.45 -21.23
C VAL A 328 -8.15 -15.97 -20.75
N ALA A 329 -7.69 -17.10 -21.29
CA ALA A 329 -6.49 -17.78 -20.81
C ALA A 329 -5.52 -18.16 -21.93
N ASN A 330 -4.29 -17.67 -21.83
CA ASN A 330 -3.18 -18.07 -22.71
C ASN A 330 -2.12 -18.87 -21.93
N SER A 331 -1.93 -20.12 -22.36
CA SER A 331 -1.05 -21.06 -21.68
C SER A 331 0.43 -20.77 -21.88
N ASN A 332 0.88 -20.32 -23.05
CA ASN A 332 2.33 -20.23 -23.37
C ASN A 332 2.74 -19.08 -24.32
N GLY A 333 1.79 -18.29 -24.84
CA GLY A 333 2.05 -17.13 -25.70
C GLY A 333 1.75 -15.80 -25.02
N ASN A 334 1.65 -14.73 -25.80
CA ASN A 334 1.31 -13.39 -25.35
C ASN A 334 -0.21 -13.17 -25.34
N LEU A 335 -0.68 -12.30 -24.44
CA LEU A 335 -2.05 -11.79 -24.44
C LEU A 335 -2.02 -10.29 -24.74
N THR A 336 -2.73 -9.86 -25.78
CA THR A 336 -2.88 -8.46 -26.14
C THR A 336 -4.36 -8.09 -26.25
N ILE A 337 -4.79 -7.09 -25.50
CA ILE A 337 -6.13 -6.50 -25.56
C ILE A 337 -5.96 -5.01 -25.91
N THR A 338 -6.42 -4.60 -27.08
CA THR A 338 -6.44 -3.21 -27.55
C THR A 338 -7.88 -2.72 -27.70
N ASN A 339 -8.15 -1.54 -27.16
CA ASN A 339 -9.46 -0.91 -27.18
C ASN A 339 -9.36 0.55 -27.60
N ALA A 340 -9.88 0.87 -28.78
CA ALA A 340 -9.88 2.21 -29.35
C ALA A 340 -11.20 2.98 -29.11
N ALA A 341 -12.26 2.31 -28.63
CA ALA A 341 -13.55 2.90 -28.33
C ALA A 341 -14.32 2.09 -27.27
N GLY A 342 -15.23 2.71 -26.53
CA GLY A 342 -15.92 2.04 -25.42
C GLY A 342 -14.99 1.75 -24.22
N LYS A 343 -15.41 0.90 -23.29
CA LYS A 343 -14.66 0.61 -22.05
C LYS A 343 -14.02 -0.78 -22.10
N ILE A 344 -12.84 -0.95 -21.50
CA ILE A 344 -12.38 -2.28 -21.08
C ILE A 344 -12.92 -2.54 -19.68
N ALA A 345 -13.74 -3.56 -19.49
CA ALA A 345 -14.29 -3.91 -18.18
C ALA A 345 -14.24 -5.42 -17.93
N SER A 346 -13.90 -5.82 -16.71
CA SER A 346 -14.09 -7.19 -16.24
C SER A 346 -15.00 -7.25 -15.02
N ALA A 347 -15.80 -8.32 -14.91
CA ALA A 347 -16.59 -8.61 -13.72
C ALA A 347 -15.75 -9.29 -12.65
N ASP A 348 -16.27 -9.35 -11.41
CA ASP A 348 -15.67 -10.06 -10.27
C ASP A 348 -15.42 -11.56 -10.53
N THR A 349 -16.23 -12.20 -11.37
CA THR A 349 -16.05 -13.61 -11.80
C THR A 349 -15.04 -13.80 -12.92
N ALA A 350 -14.52 -12.72 -13.50
CA ALA A 350 -13.66 -12.79 -14.67
C ALA A 350 -12.30 -13.40 -14.34
N VAL A 351 -11.75 -14.15 -15.29
CA VAL A 351 -10.43 -14.77 -15.18
C VAL A 351 -9.62 -14.44 -16.42
N ILE A 352 -8.59 -13.61 -16.28
CA ILE A 352 -7.66 -13.25 -17.35
C ILE A 352 -6.29 -13.79 -16.98
N LYS A 353 -5.81 -14.82 -17.69
CA LYS A 353 -4.57 -15.54 -17.36
C LYS A 353 -3.61 -15.59 -18.54
N ASN A 354 -2.32 -15.40 -18.29
CA ASN A 354 -1.29 -15.43 -19.33
C ASN A 354 0.07 -15.91 -18.78
N LYS A 355 0.82 -16.71 -19.54
CA LYS A 355 2.22 -17.07 -19.19
C LYS A 355 3.31 -16.43 -20.07
N GLY A 356 2.95 -15.58 -21.02
CA GLY A 356 3.91 -14.78 -21.79
C GLY A 356 3.89 -13.31 -21.39
N ASN A 357 4.04 -12.41 -22.36
CA ASN A 357 3.82 -10.99 -22.10
C ASN A 357 2.32 -10.66 -22.18
N MET A 358 1.83 -9.85 -21.26
CA MET A 358 0.45 -9.34 -21.24
C MET A 358 0.45 -7.84 -21.54
N THR A 359 -0.39 -7.41 -22.49
CA THR A 359 -0.66 -6.01 -22.79
C THR A 359 -2.17 -5.76 -22.76
N ILE A 360 -2.62 -4.82 -21.93
CA ILE A 360 -3.99 -4.29 -21.91
C ILE A 360 -3.89 -2.78 -22.18
N LEU A 361 -4.46 -2.33 -23.30
CA LEU A 361 -4.33 -0.96 -23.78
C LEU A 361 -5.70 -0.36 -24.13
N ASN A 362 -6.05 0.72 -23.44
CA ASN A 362 -7.16 1.61 -23.83
C ASN A 362 -6.60 2.90 -24.44
N HIS A 363 -6.99 3.22 -25.67
CA HIS A 363 -6.46 4.35 -26.44
C HIS A 363 -7.54 5.02 -27.30
N GLU A 364 -7.16 6.06 -28.06
CA GLU A 364 -8.07 6.81 -28.94
C GLU A 364 -9.36 7.29 -28.24
N ASN A 365 -10.52 6.74 -28.59
CA ASN A 365 -11.83 7.13 -28.08
C ASN A 365 -12.34 6.19 -26.96
N GLY A 366 -11.47 5.34 -26.40
CA GLY A 366 -11.80 4.50 -25.27
C GLY A 366 -12.17 5.32 -24.01
N THR A 367 -13.08 4.80 -23.18
CA THR A 367 -13.61 5.54 -22.01
C THR A 367 -12.88 5.25 -20.71
N GLY A 368 -12.18 4.12 -20.61
CA GLY A 368 -11.33 3.75 -19.45
C GLY A 368 -11.11 2.25 -19.31
N ILE A 369 -10.46 1.86 -18.22
CA ILE A 369 -10.17 0.46 -17.85
C ILE A 369 -10.73 0.17 -16.45
N ASP A 370 -11.37 -0.99 -16.30
CA ASP A 370 -11.96 -1.47 -15.05
C ASP A 370 -11.71 -2.97 -14.87
N LEU A 371 -10.98 -3.34 -13.82
CA LEU A 371 -10.56 -4.72 -13.55
C LEU A 371 -11.11 -5.18 -12.20
N ASP A 372 -12.20 -5.96 -12.20
CA ASP A 372 -12.86 -6.44 -10.97
C ASP A 372 -12.59 -7.93 -10.66
N GLY A 373 -12.23 -8.71 -11.67
CA GLY A 373 -11.91 -10.13 -11.53
C GLY A 373 -10.43 -10.42 -11.25
N GLU A 374 -10.01 -11.65 -11.58
CA GLU A 374 -8.62 -12.09 -11.47
C GLU A 374 -7.85 -11.83 -12.77
N VAL A 375 -6.74 -11.11 -12.68
CA VAL A 375 -5.78 -10.89 -13.77
C VAL A 375 -4.43 -11.44 -13.35
N THR A 376 -3.96 -12.51 -13.98
CA THR A 376 -2.68 -13.16 -13.65
C THR A 376 -1.77 -13.23 -14.86
N ASN A 377 -0.50 -12.84 -14.68
CA ASN A 377 0.53 -12.96 -15.71
C ASN A 377 1.80 -13.63 -15.18
N THR A 378 2.47 -14.42 -16.00
CA THR A 378 3.85 -14.90 -15.76
C THR A 378 4.72 -14.39 -16.90
N GLY A 379 5.39 -13.24 -16.75
CA GLY A 379 6.14 -12.59 -17.83
C GLY A 379 6.08 -11.08 -17.71
N THR A 380 6.30 -10.31 -18.79
CA THR A 380 6.14 -8.85 -18.68
C THR A 380 4.66 -8.46 -18.74
N MET A 381 4.15 -7.71 -17.77
CA MET A 381 2.78 -7.19 -17.75
C MET A 381 2.77 -5.68 -18.01
N LYS A 382 1.93 -5.23 -18.94
CA LYS A 382 1.68 -3.81 -19.21
C LYS A 382 0.18 -3.53 -19.28
N ILE A 383 -0.32 -2.69 -18.37
CA ILE A 383 -1.69 -2.18 -18.38
C ILE A 383 -1.59 -0.67 -18.61
N THR A 384 -2.24 -0.15 -19.64
CA THR A 384 -2.12 1.26 -20.02
C THR A 384 -3.47 1.85 -20.41
N ASN A 385 -3.87 2.89 -19.69
CA ASN A 385 -5.01 3.73 -20.05
C ASN A 385 -4.51 5.09 -20.57
N GLU A 386 -4.62 5.32 -21.88
CA GLU A 386 -4.17 6.56 -22.51
C GLU A 386 -5.26 7.63 -22.61
N THR A 387 -6.52 7.21 -22.71
CA THR A 387 -7.69 8.08 -22.93
C THR A 387 -8.88 7.65 -22.09
N GLY A 388 -9.93 8.49 -22.05
CA GLY A 388 -11.17 8.16 -21.37
C GLY A 388 -11.37 8.80 -19.99
N ALA A 389 -12.56 9.36 -19.78
CA ALA A 389 -12.91 10.09 -18.56
C ALA A 389 -13.05 9.19 -17.32
N ASP A 390 -13.20 7.86 -17.48
CA ASP A 390 -13.40 6.94 -16.37
C ASP A 390 -12.08 6.62 -15.64
N GLY A 391 -10.93 6.85 -16.28
CA GLY A 391 -9.61 6.53 -15.72
C GLY A 391 -9.29 5.03 -15.73
N LEU A 392 -8.43 4.61 -14.80
CA LEU A 392 -8.06 3.21 -14.59
C LEU A 392 -8.46 2.80 -13.18
N ILE A 393 -9.32 1.78 -13.06
CA ILE A 393 -9.82 1.29 -11.78
C ILE A 393 -9.51 -0.20 -11.63
N ILE A 394 -8.90 -0.56 -10.51
CA ILE A 394 -8.66 -1.94 -10.10
C ILE A 394 -9.52 -2.20 -8.86
N ARG A 395 -10.42 -3.17 -8.95
CA ARG A 395 -11.31 -3.65 -7.87
C ARG A 395 -10.99 -5.08 -7.43
N GLY A 396 -10.46 -5.89 -8.33
CA GLY A 396 -10.09 -7.28 -8.11
C GLY A 396 -8.60 -7.51 -7.88
N ASN A 397 -8.14 -8.70 -8.27
CA ASN A 397 -6.75 -9.12 -8.10
C ASN A 397 -5.98 -8.94 -9.41
N VAL A 398 -4.85 -8.23 -9.35
CA VAL A 398 -3.89 -8.14 -10.46
C VAL A 398 -2.56 -8.68 -9.97
N THR A 399 -2.13 -9.82 -10.51
CA THR A 399 -0.92 -10.52 -10.08
C THR A 399 0.05 -10.73 -11.24
N ASN A 400 1.31 -10.30 -11.07
CA ASN A 400 2.39 -10.60 -12.00
C ASN A 400 3.46 -11.46 -11.33
N ASN A 401 3.52 -12.74 -11.69
CA ASN A 401 4.34 -13.77 -11.04
C ASN A 401 5.84 -13.67 -11.36
N GLU A 402 6.19 -13.25 -12.57
CA GLU A 402 7.57 -13.13 -13.05
C GLU A 402 7.71 -11.87 -13.90
N GLY A 403 8.93 -11.49 -14.32
CA GLY A 403 9.12 -10.34 -15.23
C GLY A 403 8.83 -8.97 -14.59
N ALA A 404 8.70 -7.93 -15.40
CA ALA A 404 8.37 -6.58 -14.94
C ALA A 404 6.86 -6.30 -15.13
N ALA A 405 6.24 -5.61 -14.18
CA ALA A 405 4.88 -5.12 -14.27
C ALA A 405 4.85 -3.59 -14.39
N THR A 406 4.01 -3.06 -15.28
CA THR A 406 3.80 -1.63 -15.42
C THR A 406 2.31 -1.32 -15.58
N ILE A 407 1.80 -0.43 -14.74
CA ILE A 407 0.42 0.05 -14.77
C ILE A 407 0.47 1.57 -14.97
N THR A 408 -0.02 2.06 -16.10
CA THR A 408 0.07 3.46 -16.49
C THR A 408 -1.31 4.04 -16.77
N ASN A 409 -1.62 5.19 -16.17
CA ASN A 409 -2.82 5.96 -16.44
C ASN A 409 -2.47 7.41 -16.83
N LYS A 410 -2.95 7.87 -17.99
CA LYS A 410 -2.66 9.22 -18.50
C LYS A 410 -3.79 10.23 -18.28
N VAL A 411 -4.97 9.78 -17.86
CA VAL A 411 -6.18 10.59 -17.79
C VAL A 411 -7.00 10.33 -16.54
N ASN A 412 -7.65 11.37 -16.02
CA ASN A 412 -8.46 11.29 -14.80
C ASN A 412 -7.71 10.70 -13.59
N ARG A 413 -8.07 9.51 -13.08
CA ARG A 413 -7.59 8.94 -11.82
C ARG A 413 -7.18 7.48 -12.00
N LEU A 414 -6.12 7.06 -11.31
CA LEU A 414 -5.79 5.65 -11.08
C LEU A 414 -6.28 5.25 -9.69
N ASN A 415 -7.16 4.24 -9.60
CA ASN A 415 -7.68 3.72 -8.34
C ASN A 415 -7.27 2.26 -8.14
N VAL A 416 -6.69 1.96 -6.99
CA VAL A 416 -6.70 0.62 -6.39
C VAL A 416 -7.76 0.65 -5.29
N GLU A 417 -8.94 0.10 -5.55
CA GLU A 417 -10.08 0.14 -4.63
C GLU A 417 -9.86 -0.76 -3.40
N SER A 418 -10.63 -0.54 -2.33
CA SER A 418 -10.37 -1.14 -1.01
C SER A 418 -10.26 -2.67 -0.95
N LYS A 419 -10.91 -3.39 -1.87
CA LYS A 419 -10.87 -4.87 -1.95
C LYS A 419 -9.82 -5.39 -2.93
N ALA A 420 -9.18 -4.50 -3.67
CA ALA A 420 -8.24 -4.86 -4.71
C ALA A 420 -6.88 -5.23 -4.14
N ASN A 421 -6.21 -6.17 -4.81
CA ASN A 421 -4.84 -6.54 -4.53
C ASN A 421 -4.03 -6.44 -5.81
N VAL A 422 -2.98 -5.64 -5.82
CA VAL A 422 -1.99 -5.57 -6.90
C VAL A 422 -0.71 -6.18 -6.40
N VAL A 423 -0.35 -7.36 -6.89
CA VAL A 423 0.80 -8.12 -6.40
C VAL A 423 1.79 -8.32 -7.55
N SER A 424 3.07 -8.05 -7.31
CA SER A 424 4.10 -8.58 -8.19
C SER A 424 5.18 -9.35 -7.44
N ASN A 425 5.41 -10.57 -7.93
CA ASN A 425 6.46 -11.48 -7.50
C ASN A 425 7.68 -11.42 -8.44
N GLY A 426 7.65 -10.51 -9.42
CA GLY A 426 8.64 -10.36 -10.47
C GLY A 426 9.79 -9.42 -10.10
N LYS A 427 10.43 -8.84 -11.12
CA LYS A 427 11.61 -7.97 -10.97
C LYS A 427 11.26 -6.57 -10.48
N SER A 428 10.09 -6.06 -10.87
CA SER A 428 9.66 -4.69 -10.58
C SER A 428 8.18 -4.50 -10.81
N LEU A 429 7.54 -3.64 -10.01
CA LEU A 429 6.22 -3.07 -10.25
C LEU A 429 6.33 -1.55 -10.34
N LEU A 430 5.90 -0.98 -11.47
CA LEU A 430 5.82 0.46 -11.69
C LEU A 430 4.36 0.89 -11.89
N MET A 431 3.87 1.78 -11.05
CA MET A 431 2.54 2.40 -11.18
C MET A 431 2.69 3.89 -11.48
N GLU A 432 2.16 4.37 -12.61
CA GLU A 432 2.30 5.76 -13.04
C GLU A 432 0.93 6.40 -13.31
N ASN A 433 0.72 7.62 -12.80
CA ASN A 433 -0.45 8.43 -13.09
C ASN A 433 -0.07 9.87 -13.47
N SER A 434 -0.49 10.31 -14.66
CA SER A 434 -0.44 11.72 -15.08
C SER A 434 -1.83 12.35 -15.28
N GLY A 435 -2.89 11.63 -14.90
CA GLY A 435 -4.26 12.16 -14.89
C GLY A 435 -4.51 13.16 -13.77
N ALA A 436 -5.33 14.18 -14.04
CA ALA A 436 -5.54 15.34 -13.17
C ALA A 436 -6.12 15.03 -11.76
N ASN A 437 -6.75 13.86 -11.56
CA ASN A 437 -7.36 13.48 -10.29
C ASN A 437 -6.50 12.51 -9.46
N GLY A 438 -5.25 12.26 -9.88
CA GLY A 438 -4.25 11.60 -9.06
C GLY A 438 -4.31 10.08 -9.04
N MET A 439 -3.59 9.52 -8.08
CA MET A 439 -3.51 8.09 -7.80
C MET A 439 -4.03 7.84 -6.38
N HIS A 440 -5.03 6.97 -6.25
CA HIS A 440 -5.57 6.57 -4.94
C HIS A 440 -5.28 5.09 -4.70
N ILE A 441 -4.59 4.80 -3.60
CA ILE A 441 -4.25 3.44 -3.14
C ILE A 441 -5.07 3.16 -1.89
N MET A 442 -6.22 2.50 -2.07
CA MET A 442 -7.16 2.12 -1.00
C MET A 442 -7.13 0.61 -0.73
N GLY A 443 -6.75 -0.20 -1.72
CA GLY A 443 -6.43 -1.63 -1.56
C GLY A 443 -4.93 -1.86 -1.34
N HIS A 444 -4.51 -3.13 -1.43
CA HIS A 444 -3.12 -3.54 -1.22
C HIS A 444 -2.31 -3.49 -2.51
N VAL A 445 -1.07 -3.03 -2.41
CA VAL A 445 -0.06 -3.06 -3.47
C VAL A 445 1.22 -3.67 -2.89
N ASP A 446 1.55 -4.88 -3.35
CA ASP A 446 2.60 -5.69 -2.77
C ASP A 446 3.68 -6.02 -3.79
N GLN A 447 4.94 -5.85 -3.38
CA GLN A 447 6.11 -6.30 -4.12
C GLN A 447 6.92 -7.33 -3.34
N ASN A 448 7.12 -8.49 -3.95
CA ASN A 448 7.84 -9.61 -3.34
C ASN A 448 9.14 -9.91 -4.11
N ASN A 449 9.92 -10.84 -3.57
CA ASN A 449 11.14 -11.40 -4.15
C ASN A 449 12.24 -10.37 -4.42
N LYS A 450 12.33 -9.34 -3.59
CA LYS A 450 13.31 -8.25 -3.67
C LYS A 450 13.22 -7.43 -4.96
N GLY A 451 12.07 -7.44 -5.65
CA GLY A 451 11.82 -6.57 -6.80
C GLY A 451 11.62 -5.11 -6.40
N THR A 452 11.79 -4.17 -7.34
CA THR A 452 11.55 -2.74 -7.06
C THR A 452 10.07 -2.39 -7.12
N LEU A 453 9.62 -1.48 -6.24
CA LEU A 453 8.26 -0.96 -6.24
C LEU A 453 8.26 0.56 -6.43
N ASP A 454 7.80 1.02 -7.58
CA ASP A 454 7.86 2.44 -7.96
C ASP A 454 6.48 3.02 -8.21
N PHE A 455 6.17 4.14 -7.55
CA PHE A 455 4.99 4.95 -7.80
C PHE A 455 5.38 6.31 -8.37
N LYS A 456 4.75 6.72 -9.48
CA LYS A 456 4.97 8.05 -10.07
C LYS A 456 3.67 8.83 -10.28
N GLY A 457 3.61 10.02 -9.72
CA GLY A 457 2.53 10.99 -9.92
C GLY A 457 3.04 12.24 -10.64
N THR A 458 2.29 12.75 -11.61
CA THR A 458 2.62 14.01 -12.29
C THR A 458 1.39 14.91 -12.31
N ASN A 459 1.58 16.19 -11.95
CA ASN A 459 0.54 17.22 -11.88
C ASN A 459 -0.69 16.82 -11.02
N SER A 460 -0.49 15.92 -10.06
CA SER A 460 -1.57 15.33 -9.27
C SER A 460 -1.02 14.64 -8.02
N ASN A 461 -1.89 14.37 -7.05
CA ASN A 461 -1.51 13.77 -5.78
C ASN A 461 -1.48 12.24 -5.86
N ILE A 462 -0.64 11.63 -5.03
CA ILE A 462 -0.77 10.22 -4.62
C ILE A 462 -1.39 10.22 -3.22
N VAL A 463 -2.50 9.52 -3.03
CA VAL A 463 -3.22 9.41 -1.76
C VAL A 463 -3.29 7.94 -1.35
N ILE A 464 -2.84 7.63 -0.14
CA ILE A 464 -2.80 6.26 0.39
C ILE A 464 -3.69 6.15 1.61
N GLY A 465 -4.49 5.09 1.66
CA GLY A 465 -5.37 4.77 2.77
C GLY A 465 -6.85 4.88 2.43
N ASP A 466 -7.67 4.37 3.33
CA ASP A 466 -9.12 4.45 3.30
C ASP A 466 -9.73 4.21 4.70
N ASN A 467 -11.06 4.33 4.80
CA ASN A 467 -11.81 4.13 6.04
C ASN A 467 -12.19 2.66 6.32
N THR A 468 -11.63 1.67 5.63
CA THR A 468 -11.91 0.26 5.92
C THR A 468 -11.07 -0.24 7.11
N ASP A 469 -10.95 -1.54 7.34
CA ASP A 469 -10.01 -2.09 8.34
C ASP A 469 -8.62 -2.36 7.75
N ASN A 470 -8.41 -2.05 6.46
CA ASN A 470 -7.11 -2.24 5.80
C ASN A 470 -6.01 -1.45 6.52
N ASP A 471 -4.84 -2.07 6.62
CA ASP A 471 -3.58 -1.48 7.08
C ASP A 471 -2.47 -2.00 6.14
N PHE A 472 -1.31 -1.36 6.09
CA PHE A 472 -0.21 -1.76 5.20
C PHE A 472 -0.66 -1.81 3.71
N TYR A 473 -1.18 -0.68 3.22
CA TYR A 473 -1.67 -0.53 1.84
C TYR A 473 -0.59 -0.73 0.79
N VAL A 474 0.66 -0.44 1.14
CA VAL A 474 1.84 -0.68 0.29
C VAL A 474 2.82 -1.53 1.08
N THR A 475 3.15 -2.71 0.57
CA THR A 475 4.16 -3.60 1.18
C THR A 475 5.25 -3.99 0.18
N SER A 476 6.50 -4.06 0.64
CA SER A 476 7.61 -4.49 -0.22
C SER A 476 8.77 -5.09 0.56
N ASP A 477 9.29 -6.22 0.08
CA ASP A 477 10.58 -6.77 0.53
C ASP A 477 11.77 -6.19 -0.28
N GLY A 478 11.52 -5.39 -1.32
CA GLY A 478 12.51 -4.67 -2.12
C GLY A 478 12.39 -3.14 -2.05
N GLU A 479 13.29 -2.43 -2.74
CA GLU A 479 13.33 -0.95 -2.70
C GLU A 479 12.01 -0.34 -3.17
N THR A 480 11.45 0.55 -2.34
CA THR A 480 10.17 1.24 -2.63
C THR A 480 10.41 2.72 -2.86
N THR A 481 9.95 3.26 -4.00
CA THR A 481 10.11 4.66 -4.36
C THR A 481 8.79 5.33 -4.70
N PHE A 482 8.56 6.51 -4.13
CA PHE A 482 7.51 7.44 -4.55
C PHE A 482 8.14 8.66 -5.20
N THR A 483 7.74 8.98 -6.43
CA THR A 483 8.15 10.20 -7.14
C THR A 483 6.92 11.01 -7.52
N VAL A 484 6.79 12.23 -7.02
CA VAL A 484 5.66 13.12 -7.34
C VAL A 484 6.18 14.45 -7.86
N ASP A 485 5.76 14.84 -9.06
CA ASP A 485 6.08 16.14 -9.66
C ASP A 485 4.82 17.01 -9.77
N ASN A 486 4.86 18.22 -9.22
CA ASN A 486 3.72 19.15 -9.12
C ASN A 486 2.48 18.49 -8.47
N GLY A 487 2.66 17.94 -7.28
CA GLY A 487 1.62 17.25 -6.53
C GLY A 487 2.12 16.86 -5.15
N ASN A 488 1.30 16.14 -4.40
CA ASN A 488 1.61 15.77 -3.02
C ASN A 488 1.50 14.26 -2.79
N LEU A 489 2.24 13.75 -1.81
CA LEU A 489 2.05 12.42 -1.25
C LEU A 489 1.28 12.54 0.06
N TYR A 490 0.04 12.06 0.10
CA TYR A 490 -0.84 12.24 1.25
C TYR A 490 -1.34 10.93 1.84
N ASN A 491 -1.52 10.98 3.17
CA ASN A 491 -2.44 10.12 3.88
C ASN A 491 -3.88 10.51 3.53
N TYR A 492 -4.73 9.50 3.32
CA TYR A 492 -6.17 9.66 3.10
C TYR A 492 -6.87 10.41 4.25
N GLY A 493 -6.34 10.33 5.47
CA GLY A 493 -6.93 10.90 6.67
C GLY A 493 -7.10 9.88 7.80
N VAL A 494 -6.25 8.85 7.86
CA VAL A 494 -6.42 7.73 8.79
C VAL A 494 -5.18 7.50 9.65
N ALA A 495 -5.40 7.16 10.92
CA ALA A 495 -4.35 6.81 11.86
C ALA A 495 -3.98 5.32 11.72
N LYS A 496 -3.36 4.98 10.59
CA LYS A 496 -2.93 3.61 10.24
C LYS A 496 -1.55 3.60 9.62
N THR A 497 -0.90 2.43 9.52
CA THR A 497 0.36 2.26 8.82
C THR A 497 0.13 2.18 7.31
N LEU A 498 0.60 3.17 6.54
CA LEU A 498 0.31 3.22 5.12
C LEU A 498 1.28 2.38 4.29
N ILE A 499 2.57 2.47 4.61
CA ILE A 499 3.66 1.88 3.85
C ILE A 499 4.51 1.00 4.77
N GLN A 500 4.76 -0.23 4.37
CA GLN A 500 5.67 -1.14 5.05
C GLN A 500 6.76 -1.64 4.12
N THR A 501 7.99 -1.70 4.63
CA THR A 501 9.06 -2.46 4.00
C THR A 501 9.56 -3.55 4.93
N THR A 502 10.05 -4.66 4.36
CA THR A 502 10.54 -5.83 5.09
C THR A 502 11.93 -6.26 4.60
N ASP A 503 12.58 -7.16 5.33
CA ASP A 503 13.87 -7.74 4.98
C ASP A 503 14.97 -6.71 4.60
N GLY A 504 15.04 -5.62 5.34
CA GLY A 504 16.01 -4.53 5.13
C GLY A 504 15.75 -3.62 3.93
N ALA A 505 14.57 -3.68 3.30
CA ALA A 505 14.25 -2.82 2.17
C ALA A 505 14.10 -1.34 2.54
N ASN A 506 14.59 -0.48 1.64
CA ASN A 506 14.60 0.98 1.81
C ASN A 506 13.31 1.62 1.28
N LEU A 507 12.99 2.80 1.84
CA LEU A 507 11.93 3.67 1.36
C LEU A 507 12.51 5.00 0.88
N THR A 508 12.20 5.37 -0.36
CA THR A 508 12.57 6.66 -0.96
C THR A 508 11.32 7.45 -1.35
N MET A 509 11.22 8.71 -0.93
CA MET A 509 10.12 9.61 -1.30
C MET A 509 10.69 10.90 -1.86
N LYS A 510 10.31 11.28 -3.08
CA LYS A 510 10.78 12.49 -3.76
C LYS A 510 9.59 13.28 -4.29
N VAL A 511 9.39 14.48 -3.78
CA VAL A 511 8.29 15.37 -4.16
C VAL A 511 8.85 16.71 -4.62
N THR A 512 8.47 17.14 -5.83
CA THR A 512 8.83 18.45 -6.40
C THR A 512 7.57 19.32 -6.48
N ASN A 513 7.66 20.57 -6.02
CA ASN A 513 6.57 21.53 -5.91
C ASN A 513 5.34 20.98 -5.16
N GLY A 514 5.59 20.37 -4.00
CA GLY A 514 4.53 19.89 -3.11
C GLY A 514 5.07 19.23 -1.86
N ALA A 515 4.17 18.60 -1.10
CA ALA A 515 4.40 18.11 0.24
C ALA A 515 4.34 16.57 0.36
N ILE A 516 5.02 16.06 1.38
CA ILE A 516 4.83 14.72 1.96
C ILE A 516 4.04 14.92 3.26
N GLY A 517 2.80 14.44 3.30
CA GLY A 517 1.89 14.67 4.42
C GLY A 517 1.32 16.10 4.46
N LYS A 518 0.46 16.36 5.44
CA LYS A 518 -0.18 17.66 5.67
C LYS A 518 0.39 18.34 6.90
N GLU A 519 0.34 19.67 6.91
CA GLU A 519 0.84 20.49 8.03
C GLU A 519 0.10 20.17 9.34
N VAL A 520 0.85 20.16 10.46
CA VAL A 520 0.32 19.98 11.81
C VAL A 520 0.85 21.06 12.74
N GLY A 521 -0.05 21.59 13.57
CA GLY A 521 0.22 22.73 14.44
C GLY A 521 0.57 24.00 13.65
N PRO A 522 -0.37 24.91 13.37
CA PRO A 522 -0.02 26.28 12.98
C PRO A 522 0.32 27.14 14.21
N CYS A 523 1.21 28.12 14.02
CA CYS A 523 1.75 29.01 15.06
C CYS A 523 0.65 29.76 15.81
N ASP A 524 0.60 29.64 17.14
CA ASP A 524 -0.07 30.62 18.01
C ASP A 524 1.01 31.55 18.60
N GLY A 525 0.99 32.84 18.24
CA GLY A 525 1.82 33.87 18.89
C GLY A 525 3.25 34.09 18.36
N ASP A 526 3.49 33.93 17.06
CA ASP A 526 4.73 34.27 16.34
C ASP A 526 5.99 33.40 16.58
N SER A 527 5.95 32.28 17.30
CA SER A 527 7.04 31.28 17.28
C SER A 527 6.62 29.81 17.53
N CYS A 528 7.04 28.92 16.63
CA CYS A 528 7.17 27.45 16.71
C CYS A 528 6.00 26.58 17.23
N THR A 529 5.40 25.74 16.37
CA THR A 529 4.58 24.59 16.82
C THR A 529 5.42 23.34 17.04
N GLY A 530 6.05 23.27 18.19
CA GLY A 530 7.06 22.27 18.50
C GLY A 530 6.57 20.88 18.86
N ILE A 531 6.53 20.61 20.16
CA ILE A 531 6.46 19.27 20.76
C ILE A 531 5.27 19.11 21.73
N GLY A 532 4.32 20.04 21.66
CA GLY A 532 3.12 20.07 22.49
C GLY A 532 2.13 18.92 22.23
N THR A 533 1.06 18.88 23.02
CA THR A 533 0.06 17.79 23.03
C THR A 533 -0.65 17.56 21.69
N GLN A 534 -0.85 18.61 20.89
CA GLN A 534 -1.50 18.57 19.57
C GLN A 534 -0.49 18.70 18.41
N ALA A 535 0.81 18.57 18.67
CA ALA A 535 1.86 18.77 17.68
C ALA A 535 1.97 17.63 16.65
N ARG A 536 1.25 16.52 16.85
CA ARG A 536 1.25 15.36 15.95
C ARG A 536 -0.18 14.89 15.70
N ASP A 537 -0.43 14.47 14.47
CA ASP A 537 -1.71 13.95 14.00
C ASP A 537 -1.44 12.85 12.96
N TRP A 538 -1.65 11.60 13.36
CA TRP A 538 -1.43 10.43 12.52
C TRP A 538 -2.33 10.41 11.27
N THR A 539 -3.40 11.20 11.23
CA THR A 539 -4.25 11.32 10.03
C THR A 539 -3.67 12.24 8.97
N LYS A 540 -2.65 13.03 9.33
CA LYS A 540 -2.01 14.04 8.45
C LYS A 540 -0.60 13.65 8.02
N SER A 541 0.13 12.90 8.84
CA SER A 541 1.44 12.35 8.47
C SER A 541 1.30 11.20 7.49
N VAL A 542 2.33 11.02 6.64
CA VAL A 542 2.54 9.74 5.95
C VAL A 542 3.11 8.77 6.98
N ASN A 543 2.37 7.71 7.29
CA ASN A 543 2.73 6.78 8.36
C ASN A 543 3.41 5.55 7.76
N VAL A 544 4.59 5.19 8.27
CA VAL A 544 5.45 4.18 7.66
C VAL A 544 5.97 3.18 8.69
N ASN A 545 6.27 1.97 8.27
CA ASN A 545 6.95 0.94 9.06
C ASN A 545 8.07 0.35 8.20
N VAL A 546 9.26 0.93 8.28
CA VAL A 546 10.37 0.67 7.35
C VAL A 546 11.45 -0.16 8.04
N ASP A 547 11.88 -1.24 7.41
CA ASP A 547 12.94 -2.11 7.93
C ASP A 547 14.36 -1.61 7.57
N GLY A 548 14.54 -1.10 6.35
CA GLY A 548 15.78 -0.49 5.88
C GLY A 548 15.92 0.98 6.29
N VAL A 549 16.47 1.80 5.38
CA VAL A 549 16.64 3.25 5.61
C VAL A 549 15.61 4.08 4.86
N ILE A 550 15.29 5.25 5.43
CA ILE A 550 14.35 6.22 4.89
C ILE A 550 15.12 7.37 4.24
N THR A 551 14.75 7.67 2.99
CA THR A 551 15.16 8.86 2.26
C THR A 551 13.92 9.65 1.85
N ALA A 552 13.84 10.94 2.20
CA ALA A 552 12.71 11.79 1.82
C ALA A 552 13.15 13.18 1.40
N GLU A 553 12.54 13.69 0.33
CA GLU A 553 12.86 15.00 -0.23
C GLU A 553 11.58 15.71 -0.70
N SER A 554 11.41 16.97 -0.31
CA SER A 554 10.31 17.83 -0.74
C SER A 554 10.86 19.22 -1.09
N LYS A 555 10.72 19.64 -2.34
CA LYS A 555 11.34 20.87 -2.87
C LYS A 555 10.32 21.82 -3.49
N GLY A 556 10.69 23.09 -3.60
CA GLY A 556 9.91 24.13 -4.27
C GLY A 556 8.73 24.64 -3.46
N ASN A 557 7.66 25.03 -4.16
CA ASN A 557 6.50 25.64 -3.51
C ASN A 557 5.74 24.65 -2.64
N ASN A 558 5.31 25.09 -1.45
CA ASN A 558 4.60 24.28 -0.46
C ASN A 558 5.40 23.07 0.05
N ALA A 559 6.72 23.13 0.00
CA ALA A 559 7.58 22.07 0.50
C ALA A 559 7.33 21.82 2.01
N LEU A 560 7.05 20.57 2.34
CA LEU A 560 6.79 20.08 3.69
C LEU A 560 7.08 18.59 3.72
N ILE A 561 7.67 18.11 4.81
CA ILE A 561 7.70 16.69 5.14
C ILE A 561 7.10 16.49 6.53
N ASN A 562 5.98 15.79 6.59
CA ASN A 562 5.36 15.28 7.81
C ASN A 562 5.29 13.75 7.74
N LEU A 563 6.22 13.09 8.45
CA LEU A 563 6.45 11.65 8.39
C LEU A 563 6.42 11.05 9.80
N ALA A 564 5.71 9.93 9.95
CA ALA A 564 5.66 9.21 11.22
C ALA A 564 6.02 7.74 11.04
N SER A 565 7.00 7.25 11.81
CA SER A 565 7.33 5.84 11.91
C SER A 565 6.41 5.17 12.92
N ALA A 566 5.52 4.31 12.45
CA ALA A 566 4.51 3.61 13.23
C ALA A 566 5.04 2.24 13.67
N GLY A 567 5.37 2.10 14.96
CA GLY A 567 5.73 0.80 15.53
C GLY A 567 7.16 0.32 15.22
N LYS A 568 8.05 1.20 14.76
CA LYS A 568 9.48 0.92 14.50
C LYS A 568 10.37 2.15 14.69
N ASP A 569 11.66 1.91 14.89
CA ASP A 569 12.69 2.95 14.82
C ASP A 569 12.70 3.61 13.43
N MET A 570 12.88 4.92 13.39
CA MET A 570 13.05 5.68 12.15
C MET A 570 14.54 5.73 11.78
N ASN A 571 14.95 4.86 10.86
CA ASN A 571 16.32 4.78 10.35
C ASN A 571 16.56 5.80 9.23
N LEU A 572 17.16 6.94 9.56
CA LEU A 572 17.37 8.04 8.60
C LEU A 572 18.60 7.83 7.73
N ASN A 573 18.42 7.94 6.42
CA ASN A 573 19.51 8.34 5.52
C ASN A 573 19.54 9.87 5.44
N TYR A 574 18.57 10.48 4.75
CA TYR A 574 18.30 11.92 4.85
C TYR A 574 16.81 12.24 4.62
N VAL A 575 16.34 13.31 5.25
CA VAL A 575 15.00 13.89 5.13
C VAL A 575 15.17 15.40 4.95
N LYS A 576 14.91 15.90 3.75
CA LYS A 576 15.23 17.28 3.37
C LYS A 576 14.01 17.98 2.78
N SER A 577 13.70 19.16 3.29
CA SER A 577 12.64 20.00 2.75
C SER A 577 13.14 21.43 2.50
N ASP A 578 12.71 22.05 1.40
CA ASP A 578 12.86 23.51 1.22
C ASP A 578 11.97 24.29 2.21
N GLY A 579 11.01 23.61 2.86
CA GLY A 579 10.20 24.13 3.95
C GLY A 579 10.39 23.34 5.24
N ARG A 580 9.30 22.96 5.91
CA ARG A 580 9.33 22.37 7.26
C ARG A 580 9.53 20.85 7.23
N VAL A 581 10.21 20.31 8.24
CA VAL A 581 10.32 18.87 8.52
C VAL A 581 9.72 18.55 9.89
N ILE A 582 8.80 17.58 9.92
CA ILE A 582 8.07 17.11 11.10
C ILE A 582 8.19 15.59 11.15
N LEU A 583 8.86 15.08 12.18
CA LEU A 583 9.12 13.66 12.37
C LEU A 583 8.53 13.15 13.69
N LEU A 584 8.02 11.92 13.65
CA LEU A 584 7.56 11.16 14.81
C LEU A 584 8.04 9.71 14.70
N ALA A 585 8.59 9.13 15.76
CA ALA A 585 8.77 7.69 15.89
C ALA A 585 8.14 7.22 17.21
N ASP A 586 7.00 6.54 17.13
CA ASP A 586 6.26 6.05 18.29
C ASP A 586 5.31 4.91 17.89
N ASP A 587 4.64 4.30 18.86
CA ASP A 587 3.55 3.36 18.61
C ASP A 587 2.25 4.14 18.34
N ILE A 588 1.66 3.88 17.17
CA ILE A 588 0.43 4.53 16.71
C ILE A 588 -0.78 4.25 17.61
N ASN A 589 -0.77 3.11 18.29
CA ASN A 589 -1.84 2.66 19.18
C ASN A 589 -1.54 2.98 20.65
N ASN A 590 -0.27 3.06 21.04
CA ASN A 590 0.13 3.19 22.45
C ASN A 590 1.34 4.11 22.65
N LYS A 591 1.10 5.41 22.89
CA LYS A 591 2.18 6.37 23.14
C LYS A 591 3.21 5.87 24.16
N ALA A 592 4.48 6.19 23.90
CA ALA A 592 5.55 5.95 24.86
C ALA A 592 5.28 6.63 26.22
N THR A 593 5.91 6.11 27.26
CA THR A 593 5.90 6.70 28.61
C THR A 593 7.31 6.72 29.16
N ASP A 594 7.56 7.56 30.17
CA ASP A 594 8.84 7.65 30.90
C ASP A 594 9.37 6.27 31.33
N THR A 595 8.47 5.37 31.75
CA THR A 595 8.82 4.01 32.21
C THR A 595 8.85 2.96 31.10
N LYS A 596 8.31 3.26 29.93
CA LYS A 596 8.18 2.33 28.80
C LYS A 596 8.49 3.08 27.48
N PRO A 597 9.77 3.36 27.22
CA PRO A 597 10.19 3.93 25.95
C PRO A 597 9.98 2.93 24.80
N THR A 598 9.66 3.44 23.62
CA THR A 598 9.30 2.63 22.44
C THR A 598 10.39 2.69 21.37
N TYR A 599 10.35 3.71 20.50
CA TYR A 599 11.13 3.78 19.25
C TYR A 599 11.99 5.03 19.13
N SER A 600 13.14 4.88 18.48
CA SER A 600 14.15 5.92 18.31
C SER A 600 14.15 6.50 16.89
N ILE A 601 14.74 7.68 16.73
CA ILE A 601 15.08 8.27 15.42
C ILE A 601 16.60 8.25 15.29
N LEU A 602 17.13 7.56 14.29
CA LEU A 602 18.53 7.11 14.26
C LEU A 602 19.24 7.51 12.97
N ASN A 603 20.50 7.95 13.08
CA ASN A 603 21.36 8.22 11.93
C ASN A 603 21.87 6.88 11.35
N ARG A 604 21.43 6.57 10.13
CA ARG A 604 21.86 5.41 9.35
C ARG A 604 22.48 5.79 8.01
N ALA A 605 22.77 7.07 7.80
CA ALA A 605 23.53 7.51 6.64
C ALA A 605 24.91 6.85 6.61
N LYS A 606 25.44 6.61 5.41
CA LYS A 606 26.70 5.86 5.23
C LYS A 606 27.86 6.54 5.96
N GLU A 607 27.96 7.86 5.83
CA GLU A 607 28.95 8.68 6.52
C GLU A 607 28.27 9.42 7.68
N PRO A 608 28.81 9.39 8.91
CA PRO A 608 28.15 9.93 10.10
C PRO A 608 27.91 11.45 10.04
N ASP A 609 28.79 12.20 9.35
CA ASP A 609 28.69 13.65 9.19
C ASP A 609 27.89 14.09 7.95
N THR A 610 27.14 13.19 7.31
CA THR A 610 26.18 13.59 6.27
C THR A 610 24.87 14.04 6.92
N ILE A 611 24.24 15.07 6.36
CA ILE A 611 23.02 15.69 6.89
C ILE A 611 21.85 14.69 6.85
N ASN A 612 21.29 14.37 8.02
CA ASN A 612 20.09 13.55 8.12
C ASN A 612 18.82 14.37 7.99
N ILE A 613 18.76 15.58 8.54
CA ILE A 613 17.55 16.41 8.56
C ILE A 613 17.85 17.83 8.06
N GLU A 614 17.09 18.34 7.09
CA GLU A 614 17.25 19.70 6.59
C GLU A 614 15.90 20.36 6.35
N GLY A 615 15.71 21.58 6.86
CA GLY A 615 14.46 22.34 6.69
C GLY A 615 14.51 23.73 7.30
N THR A 616 13.52 24.56 7.00
CA THR A 616 13.38 25.92 7.56
C THR A 616 12.84 25.90 9.01
N GLY A 617 12.03 24.88 9.32
CA GLY A 617 11.62 24.51 10.67
C GLY A 617 11.72 23.00 10.86
N ILE A 618 12.17 22.56 12.04
CA ILE A 618 12.45 21.14 12.32
C ILE A 618 11.76 20.76 13.63
N SER A 619 10.83 19.79 13.59
CA SER A 619 10.19 19.25 14.79
C SER A 619 10.36 17.74 14.83
N VAL A 620 10.99 17.21 15.88
CA VAL A 620 11.34 15.79 15.99
C VAL A 620 10.87 15.25 17.34
N ILE A 621 10.08 14.17 17.31
CA ILE A 621 9.60 13.49 18.51
C ILE A 621 9.95 11.99 18.41
N ALA A 622 10.60 11.45 19.42
CA ALA A 622 10.92 10.01 19.51
C ALA A 622 10.40 9.42 20.83
N GLY A 623 9.82 8.23 20.77
CA GLY A 623 9.34 7.47 21.93
C GLY A 623 10.47 6.89 22.78
N LYS A 624 11.72 7.01 22.32
CA LYS A 624 12.92 6.54 22.99
C LYS A 624 14.06 7.55 22.83
N ASP A 625 14.97 7.37 21.88
CA ASP A 625 16.16 8.22 21.70
C ASP A 625 16.09 9.01 20.38
N ILE A 626 16.64 10.22 20.35
CA ILE A 626 16.99 10.93 19.11
C ILE A 626 18.51 10.82 18.96
N GLY A 627 18.97 10.02 18.01
CA GLY A 627 20.39 9.77 17.78
C GLY A 627 21.05 8.88 18.84
N GLU A 628 22.18 8.28 18.46
CA GLU A 628 23.01 7.47 19.35
C GLU A 628 24.23 8.29 19.79
N LYS A 629 24.72 8.07 21.01
CA LYS A 629 25.91 8.77 21.53
C LYS A 629 27.15 8.67 20.61
N GLY A 630 27.32 7.52 19.95
CA GLY A 630 28.42 7.30 18.99
C GLY A 630 28.13 7.76 17.56
N LYS A 631 26.87 8.11 17.25
CA LYS A 631 26.43 8.52 15.92
C LYS A 631 25.20 9.43 16.03
N LYS A 632 25.48 10.71 16.23
CA LYS A 632 24.47 11.77 16.40
C LYS A 632 23.59 11.89 15.16
N VAL A 633 22.33 12.30 15.35
CA VAL A 633 21.49 12.76 14.24
C VAL A 633 21.98 14.14 13.83
N THR A 634 22.36 14.28 12.56
CA THR A 634 22.83 15.55 12.02
C THR A 634 21.66 16.35 11.46
N PHE A 635 21.67 17.67 11.63
CA PHE A 635 20.62 18.52 11.09
C PHE A 635 21.16 19.87 10.58
N ARG A 636 20.39 20.50 9.69
CA ARG A 636 20.64 21.85 9.19
C ARG A 636 19.34 22.65 9.17
N GLN A 637 19.29 23.75 9.92
CA GLN A 637 18.19 24.70 9.85
C GLN A 637 18.52 25.78 8.80
N ASN A 638 17.63 25.97 7.84
CA ASN A 638 17.78 26.97 6.79
C ASN A 638 16.93 28.22 7.07
N GLY A 639 17.36 29.38 6.56
CA GLY A 639 16.57 30.62 6.60
C GLY A 639 16.64 31.41 7.91
N VAL A 640 17.49 31.01 8.87
CA VAL A 640 17.79 31.76 10.09
C VAL A 640 18.96 32.72 9.82
N LYS A 641 18.78 33.99 10.15
CA LYS A 641 19.84 35.03 10.10
C LYS A 641 19.67 36.00 11.27
N ASP A 642 20.78 36.61 11.66
CA ASP A 642 20.87 37.74 12.59
C ASP A 642 20.10 37.48 13.90
N ILE A 643 20.43 36.38 14.60
CA ILE A 643 19.75 36.03 15.87
C ILE A 643 19.94 37.13 16.93
N PHE A 644 21.12 37.75 16.93
CA PHE A 644 21.57 38.71 17.94
C PHE A 644 21.95 40.03 17.28
N ASP A 645 21.62 41.16 17.93
CA ASP A 645 21.93 42.53 17.47
C ASP A 645 22.88 43.25 18.45
N GLY A 646 23.57 44.29 17.96
CA GLY A 646 24.21 45.30 18.82
C GLY A 646 25.61 44.96 19.36
N ASP A 647 26.35 44.08 18.71
CA ASP A 647 27.71 43.71 19.09
C ASP A 647 28.71 44.88 18.90
N ASP A 648 29.22 45.40 20.02
CA ASP A 648 30.25 46.44 20.07
C ASP A 648 31.58 45.79 20.47
N ALA A 649 32.48 45.60 19.50
CA ALA A 649 33.76 44.95 19.72
C ALA A 649 34.62 45.59 20.82
N THR A 650 34.38 46.85 21.18
CA THR A 650 35.14 47.58 22.21
C THR A 650 34.69 47.31 23.64
N LYS A 651 33.55 46.63 23.84
CA LYS A 651 32.97 46.39 25.17
C LYS A 651 32.62 44.92 25.34
N PRO A 652 32.63 44.41 26.60
CA PRO A 652 31.93 43.18 26.92
C PRO A 652 30.48 43.28 26.42
N HIS A 653 30.10 42.39 25.51
CA HIS A 653 28.75 42.36 24.99
C HIS A 653 27.92 41.33 25.76
N VAL A 654 26.65 41.66 25.96
CA VAL A 654 25.64 40.73 26.45
C VAL A 654 24.71 40.50 25.27
N PRO A 655 24.73 39.32 24.62
CA PRO A 655 23.84 39.02 23.51
C PRO A 655 22.39 39.27 23.94
N ASP A 656 21.71 40.17 23.24
CA ASP A 656 20.26 40.36 23.36
C ASP A 656 19.58 39.75 22.12
N TYR A 657 18.46 39.08 22.36
CA TYR A 657 17.73 38.37 21.32
C TYR A 657 16.79 39.33 20.59
N ALA A 658 17.07 39.59 19.31
CA ALA A 658 16.29 40.52 18.50
C ALA A 658 15.37 39.83 17.49
N SER A 659 15.69 38.59 17.09
CA SER A 659 15.09 37.94 15.92
C SER A 659 14.03 36.89 16.28
N LYS A 660 12.74 37.26 16.25
CA LYS A 660 11.60 36.33 16.36
C LYS A 660 11.37 35.58 15.05
N ASN A 661 12.28 34.66 14.69
CA ASN A 661 12.08 33.82 13.50
C ASN A 661 10.79 33.00 13.64
N SER A 662 9.97 33.01 12.58
CA SER A 662 8.67 32.30 12.55
C SER A 662 8.78 30.78 12.64
N GLN A 663 9.98 30.22 12.45
CA GLN A 663 10.28 28.79 12.50
C GLN A 663 11.56 28.52 13.31
N GLY A 664 11.60 27.35 13.95
CA GLY A 664 12.67 26.93 14.85
C GLY A 664 12.86 25.42 14.87
N VAL A 665 13.71 24.98 15.79
CA VAL A 665 14.02 23.58 16.06
C VAL A 665 13.37 23.14 17.36
N ASP A 666 12.58 22.08 17.32
CA ASP A 666 11.99 21.44 18.49
C ASP A 666 12.32 19.95 18.52
N MET A 667 12.78 19.45 19.67
CA MET A 667 13.15 18.04 19.84
C MET A 667 12.66 17.50 21.19
N LEU A 668 11.97 16.37 21.16
CA LEU A 668 11.47 15.68 22.35
C LEU A 668 11.79 14.19 22.28
N ALA A 669 12.44 13.67 23.31
CA ALA A 669 12.70 12.26 23.49
C ALA A 669 12.32 11.80 24.90
N ILE A 670 11.88 10.56 25.04
CA ILE A 670 11.71 9.96 26.37
C ILE A 670 13.09 9.82 27.05
N ARG A 671 14.11 9.37 26.31
CA ARG A 671 15.46 9.14 26.82
C ARG A 671 16.42 10.20 26.28
N ASP A 672 17.39 9.81 25.44
CA ASP A 672 18.55 10.63 25.13
C ASP A 672 18.34 11.41 23.82
N ILE A 673 18.88 12.64 23.75
CA ILE A 673 18.96 13.44 22.52
C ILE A 673 20.44 13.68 22.19
N ASN A 674 20.90 13.14 21.06
CA ASN A 674 22.27 13.23 20.57
C ASN A 674 22.26 13.82 19.15
N VAL A 675 22.58 15.11 19.00
CA VAL A 675 22.42 15.83 17.72
C VAL A 675 23.59 16.73 17.36
N LYS A 676 23.80 16.95 16.06
CA LYS A 676 24.87 17.79 15.52
C LYS A 676 24.38 18.69 14.39
N GLY A 677 24.50 20.00 14.58
CA GLY A 677 24.25 21.03 13.58
C GLY A 677 25.35 21.04 12.52
N MET A 678 24.93 21.08 11.27
CA MET A 678 25.82 21.06 10.11
C MET A 678 25.97 22.46 9.53
N ASP A 679 27.20 22.78 9.13
CA ASP A 679 27.53 24.03 8.43
C ASP A 679 26.81 24.08 7.06
N ALA A 680 26.79 25.25 6.43
CA ALA A 680 26.35 25.39 5.05
C ALA A 680 27.29 24.63 4.09
N ASP A 681 26.85 24.43 2.85
CA ASP A 681 27.66 23.71 1.84
C ASP A 681 28.97 24.44 1.50
N ASP A 682 29.06 25.75 1.73
CA ASP A 682 30.26 26.57 1.56
C ASP A 682 31.17 26.60 2.82
N GLY A 683 30.79 25.89 3.88
CA GLY A 683 31.52 25.84 5.15
C GLY A 683 31.20 26.98 6.12
N SER A 684 30.33 27.92 5.74
CA SER A 684 29.87 28.97 6.66
C SER A 684 29.03 28.39 7.80
N LYS A 685 29.13 28.99 8.97
CA LYS A 685 28.36 28.58 10.14
C LYS A 685 26.91 29.03 9.99
N LEU A 686 25.97 28.15 10.36
CA LEU A 686 24.54 28.40 10.28
C LEU A 686 23.94 28.54 11.67
N ASP A 687 23.32 29.69 11.88
CA ASP A 687 22.64 30.02 13.11
C ASP A 687 21.44 29.09 13.37
N THR A 688 21.19 28.77 14.64
CA THR A 688 20.11 27.85 15.04
C THR A 688 19.20 28.50 16.08
N ASN A 689 17.90 28.46 15.82
CA ASN A 689 16.86 28.94 16.72
C ASN A 689 16.13 27.73 17.35
N VAL A 690 16.55 27.33 18.56
CA VAL A 690 15.95 26.21 19.29
C VAL A 690 14.79 26.71 20.13
N CYS A 691 13.60 26.20 19.81
CA CYS A 691 12.38 26.52 20.53
C CYS A 691 12.25 25.65 21.79
N ALA A 692 12.38 24.33 21.68
CA ALA A 692 12.50 23.47 22.85
C ALA A 692 13.32 22.21 22.58
N MET A 693 14.13 21.80 23.56
CA MET A 693 14.82 20.51 23.53
C MET A 693 14.65 19.80 24.87
N ILE A 694 13.92 18.68 24.87
CA ILE A 694 13.45 18.02 26.10
C ILE A 694 13.75 16.53 26.07
N ALA A 695 14.58 16.08 27.02
CA ALA A 695 14.89 14.66 27.27
C ALA A 695 14.26 14.24 28.61
N ARG A 696 13.16 13.48 28.60
CA ARG A 696 12.34 13.28 29.82
C ARG A 696 13.01 12.45 30.92
N THR A 697 13.85 11.47 30.56
CA THR A 697 14.54 10.56 31.51
C THR A 697 16.02 10.36 31.16
N GLY A 698 16.53 11.07 30.16
CA GLY A 698 17.86 10.86 29.59
C GLY A 698 18.71 12.12 29.62
N SER A 699 19.76 12.12 28.81
CA SER A 699 20.67 13.24 28.63
C SER A 699 20.48 13.94 27.28
N ILE A 700 20.97 15.18 27.18
CA ILE A 700 21.12 15.90 25.93
C ILE A 700 22.61 16.07 25.63
N ASP A 701 23.03 15.71 24.42
CA ASP A 701 24.36 15.96 23.85
C ASP A 701 24.19 16.62 22.47
N ALA A 702 24.26 17.95 22.43
CA ALA A 702 23.97 18.75 21.24
C ALA A 702 25.15 19.63 20.83
N GLU A 703 25.51 19.57 19.55
CA GLU A 703 26.49 20.47 18.93
C GLU A 703 25.77 21.33 17.89
N PHE A 704 26.04 22.65 17.83
CA PHE A 704 25.43 23.59 16.90
C PHE A 704 26.47 24.24 15.99
N SER A 705 26.07 24.59 14.77
CA SER A 705 26.96 25.14 13.74
C SER A 705 27.33 26.61 13.99
N GLY A 706 26.36 27.51 14.03
CA GLY A 706 26.57 28.95 14.24
C GLY A 706 25.99 29.45 15.55
N ASN A 707 25.68 30.75 15.60
CA ASN A 707 25.11 31.36 16.79
C ASN A 707 23.81 30.65 17.16
N THR A 708 23.59 30.46 18.46
CA THR A 708 22.51 29.59 18.94
C THR A 708 21.68 30.33 19.97
N TYR A 709 20.38 30.43 19.72
CA TYR A 709 19.41 30.81 20.73
C TYR A 709 18.61 29.57 21.14
N ILE A 710 18.38 29.42 22.44
CA ILE A 710 17.59 28.35 23.03
C ILE A 710 16.58 28.97 23.98
N ARG A 711 15.30 28.87 23.63
CA ARG A 711 14.21 29.37 24.49
C ARG A 711 14.04 28.50 25.73
N GLU A 712 13.99 27.18 25.57
CA GLU A 712 13.96 26.25 26.71
C GLU A 712 14.67 24.92 26.41
N ILE A 713 15.41 24.42 27.40
CA ILE A 713 16.08 23.12 27.31
C ILE A 713 16.06 22.43 28.68
N THR A 714 15.75 21.14 28.69
CA THR A 714 15.83 20.34 29.91
C THR A 714 16.10 18.86 29.66
N ALA A 715 16.77 18.22 30.63
CA ALA A 715 17.04 16.80 30.67
C ALA A 715 16.97 16.31 32.12
N ASP A 716 16.62 15.04 32.35
CA ASP A 716 16.63 14.44 33.69
C ASP A 716 18.05 14.21 34.21
N LYS A 717 18.98 13.96 33.29
CA LYS A 717 20.39 13.67 33.60
C LYS A 717 21.30 14.83 33.22
N ASN A 718 22.14 14.64 32.21
CA ASN A 718 23.16 15.61 31.84
C ASN A 718 22.73 16.40 30.61
N ILE A 719 23.14 17.66 30.55
CA ILE A 719 23.06 18.48 29.34
C ILE A 719 24.49 18.86 28.94
N ASP A 720 24.95 18.38 27.80
CA ASP A 720 26.22 18.73 27.18
C ASP A 720 25.94 19.51 25.88
N LEU A 721 26.24 20.81 25.87
CA LEU A 721 26.01 21.69 24.72
C LEU A 721 27.31 22.26 24.20
N VAL A 722 27.43 22.32 22.88
CA VAL A 722 28.51 23.02 22.20
C VAL A 722 27.92 23.87 21.09
N THR A 723 28.25 25.16 21.05
CA THR A 723 28.09 25.97 19.85
C THR A 723 29.45 26.29 19.25
N ARG A 724 29.56 26.14 17.92
CA ARG A 724 30.72 26.61 17.17
C ARG A 724 30.61 28.09 16.78
N GLY A 725 29.45 28.73 16.97
CA GLY A 725 29.27 30.17 16.77
C GLY A 725 29.81 31.02 17.92
N LYS A 726 29.72 32.34 17.74
CA LYS A 726 30.14 33.34 18.73
C LYS A 726 29.22 33.37 19.95
N ASN A 727 27.91 33.35 19.71
CA ASN A 727 26.91 33.58 20.76
C ASN A 727 26.07 32.33 21.05
N LEU A 728 25.94 31.99 22.34
CA LEU A 728 24.96 31.04 22.85
C LEU A 728 24.09 31.71 23.92
N TYR A 729 22.80 31.82 23.65
CA TYR A 729 21.83 32.37 24.59
C TYR A 729 20.82 31.30 24.98
N ILE A 730 20.68 31.05 26.28
CA ILE A 730 19.68 30.14 26.85
C ILE A 730 18.75 30.96 27.74
N GLU A 731 17.49 31.07 27.34
CA GLU A 731 16.48 31.79 28.12
C GLU A 731 16.05 30.98 29.36
N ASN A 732 15.83 29.67 29.20
CA ASN A 732 15.39 28.78 30.27
C ASN A 732 16.16 27.45 30.26
N LEU A 733 17.06 27.24 31.23
CA LEU A 733 17.83 26.01 31.43
C LEU A 733 17.22 25.16 32.56
N GLY A 734 16.87 23.92 32.28
CA GLY A 734 16.23 23.04 33.27
C GLY A 734 14.81 23.48 33.65
N LEU A 735 14.19 24.33 32.82
CA LEU A 735 12.88 24.92 33.02
C LEU A 735 12.13 24.89 31.69
N VAL A 736 10.82 24.58 31.73
CA VAL A 736 9.97 24.46 30.54
C VAL A 736 8.68 25.29 30.68
N PRO A 737 8.79 26.62 30.85
CA PRO A 737 7.64 27.48 31.15
C PRO A 737 6.57 27.48 30.04
N THR A 738 6.93 27.12 28.81
CA THR A 738 6.00 27.11 27.68
C THR A 738 5.39 25.72 27.45
N TYR A 739 6.17 24.64 27.61
CA TYR A 739 5.70 23.25 27.45
C TYR A 739 5.46 22.55 28.79
N ALA A 740 4.55 23.08 29.62
CA ALA A 740 4.07 22.36 30.81
C ALA A 740 3.45 20.98 30.47
N GLN A 741 2.93 20.84 29.25
CA GLN A 741 2.58 19.56 28.64
C GLN A 741 3.18 19.43 27.24
N ASP A 742 3.70 18.25 26.96
CA ASP A 742 4.26 17.84 25.68
C ASP A 742 3.43 16.70 25.05
N TYR A 743 3.87 16.15 23.93
CA TYR A 743 3.19 15.06 23.22
C TYR A 743 2.95 13.80 24.09
N TYR A 744 3.80 13.54 25.08
CA TYR A 744 3.69 12.42 26.04
C TYR A 744 2.91 12.79 27.32
N GLY A 745 2.46 14.04 27.44
CA GLY A 745 1.64 14.53 28.55
C GLY A 745 2.39 15.50 29.44
N GLN A 746 2.15 15.46 30.74
CA GLN A 746 2.75 16.42 31.68
C GLN A 746 4.28 16.26 31.72
N ASN A 747 4.97 17.41 31.65
CA ASN A 747 6.40 17.52 31.85
C ASN A 747 6.66 17.66 33.37
N LYS A 748 7.08 16.58 34.03
CA LYS A 748 7.13 16.48 35.50
C LYS A 748 8.41 17.10 36.07
N ASP A 749 8.56 18.42 35.99
CA ASP A 749 9.71 19.14 36.55
C ASP A 749 11.05 18.43 36.24
N VAL A 750 11.25 18.07 34.96
CA VAL A 750 12.51 17.50 34.49
C VAL A 750 13.58 18.58 34.67
N VAL A 751 14.57 18.30 35.53
CA VAL A 751 15.62 19.25 35.90
C VAL A 751 16.95 18.49 35.86
N PRO A 752 17.99 19.02 35.17
CA PRO A 752 19.24 18.32 34.97
C PRO A 752 20.03 18.14 36.28
N GLU A 753 20.75 17.03 36.36
CA GLU A 753 21.73 16.75 37.42
C GLU A 753 23.01 17.57 37.19
N LYS A 754 23.52 17.62 35.95
CA LYS A 754 24.73 18.35 35.58
C LYS A 754 24.64 18.98 34.20
N VAL A 755 25.31 20.11 34.02
CA VAL A 755 25.31 20.83 32.75
C VAL A 755 26.74 21.24 32.35
N THR A 756 27.11 20.94 31.11
CA THR A 756 28.32 21.42 30.45
C THR A 756 27.93 22.23 29.23
N ILE A 757 28.45 23.45 29.11
CA ILE A 757 28.18 24.34 27.98
C ILE A 757 29.51 24.86 27.41
N LYS A 758 29.65 24.86 26.08
CA LYS A 758 30.78 25.46 25.38
C LYS A 758 30.31 26.40 24.27
N ALA A 759 30.85 27.61 24.22
CA ALA A 759 30.79 28.48 23.06
C ALA A 759 32.20 28.73 22.57
N LEU A 760 32.45 28.49 21.27
CA LEU A 760 33.82 28.42 20.76
C LEU A 760 34.20 29.58 19.84
N ASP A 761 33.24 30.24 19.18
CA ASP A 761 33.51 31.31 18.22
C ASP A 761 34.53 30.90 17.13
N LEU A 762 34.21 29.82 16.41
CA LEU A 762 35.03 29.33 15.30
C LEU A 762 34.77 30.15 14.05
N GLY A 763 35.83 30.66 13.42
CA GLY A 763 35.73 31.61 12.30
C GLY A 763 36.39 32.95 12.59
N SER A 764 36.55 33.27 13.87
CA SER A 764 37.21 34.47 14.37
C SER A 764 38.74 34.34 14.33
N TYR A 765 39.46 35.45 14.26
CA TYR A 765 40.91 35.46 14.13
C TYR A 765 41.53 36.75 14.68
N TRP A 766 42.80 36.67 15.08
CA TRP A 766 43.57 37.81 15.53
C TRP A 766 44.16 38.58 14.35
N ASP A 767 43.70 39.82 14.14
CA ASP A 767 44.34 40.77 13.23
C ASP A 767 45.10 41.85 14.02
N GLU A 768 46.42 41.89 13.85
CA GLU A 768 47.25 42.91 14.50
C GLU A 768 46.96 44.33 14.01
N ASN A 769 46.35 44.50 12.83
CA ASN A 769 46.01 45.80 12.26
C ASN A 769 44.78 46.45 12.91
N GLU A 770 44.02 45.68 13.69
CA GLU A 770 42.80 46.13 14.38
C GLU A 770 43.09 46.61 15.80
N ALA A 771 44.36 46.69 16.21
CA ALA A 771 44.72 47.19 17.52
C ALA A 771 44.25 48.65 17.70
N PRO A 772 43.59 49.00 18.82
CA PRO A 772 43.36 48.18 20.02
C PRO A 772 42.00 47.45 20.06
N GLU A 773 41.13 47.62 19.06
CA GLU A 773 39.75 47.15 19.06
C GLU A 773 39.61 45.64 18.81
N TYR A 774 40.49 45.07 17.97
CA TYR A 774 40.52 43.64 17.60
C TYR A 774 39.10 43.12 17.29
N GLU A 775 38.46 43.71 16.28
CA GLU A 775 37.06 43.48 15.94
C GLU A 775 36.80 42.01 15.58
N HIS A 776 37.74 41.36 14.89
CA HIS A 776 37.61 39.96 14.46
C HIS A 776 38.16 38.95 15.46
N ALA A 777 38.75 39.40 16.58
CA ALA A 777 39.24 38.49 17.61
C ALA A 777 38.07 37.80 18.30
N ALA A 778 38.28 36.51 18.59
CA ALA A 778 37.27 35.66 19.19
C ALA A 778 36.80 36.22 20.53
N ASP A 779 35.50 36.25 20.72
CA ASP A 779 34.84 36.83 21.87
C ASP A 779 33.54 36.06 22.12
N SER A 780 33.67 34.74 22.28
CA SER A 780 32.52 33.86 22.51
C SER A 780 31.75 34.25 23.77
N THR A 781 30.43 34.33 23.69
CA THR A 781 29.58 34.70 24.83
C THR A 781 28.49 33.66 25.09
N VAL A 782 28.42 33.20 26.32
CA VAL A 782 27.32 32.37 26.85
C VAL A 782 26.44 33.21 27.78
N VAL A 783 25.13 33.15 27.58
CA VAL A 783 24.15 33.73 28.49
C VAL A 783 23.17 32.64 28.93
N ILE A 784 22.96 32.53 30.24
CA ILE A 784 21.89 31.71 30.83
C ILE A 784 21.00 32.64 31.66
N LYS A 785 19.86 33.05 31.08
CA LYS A 785 18.98 34.07 31.67
C LYS A 785 18.27 33.55 32.93
N ASN A 786 17.67 32.37 32.82
CA ASN A 786 16.99 31.66 33.89
C ASN A 786 17.46 30.21 33.92
N GLY A 787 17.59 29.61 35.11
CA GLY A 787 17.86 28.19 35.19
C GLY A 787 17.57 27.52 36.52
N LYS A 788 17.46 26.19 36.46
CA LYS A 788 17.35 25.29 37.60
C LYS A 788 18.18 24.03 37.31
N ILE A 789 19.00 23.62 38.26
CA ILE A 789 19.85 22.42 38.15
C ILE A 789 19.80 21.73 39.51
N ASN A 790 19.44 20.45 39.56
CA ASN A 790 19.30 19.73 40.83
C ASN A 790 20.66 19.65 41.54
N GLY A 791 21.72 19.29 40.80
CA GLY A 791 23.09 19.29 41.31
C GLY A 791 23.31 18.45 42.57
N THR A 792 24.53 18.44 43.09
CA THR A 792 24.82 17.92 44.44
C THR A 792 25.31 19.00 45.38
N THR A 793 25.49 20.24 44.90
CA THR A 793 26.13 21.36 45.61
C THR A 793 27.56 21.06 46.10
N GLU A 794 28.13 19.91 45.72
CA GLU A 794 29.47 19.49 46.15
C GLU A 794 30.55 20.29 45.41
N GLY A 795 31.12 21.27 46.12
CA GLY A 795 32.25 22.06 45.65
C GLY A 795 33.60 21.32 45.73
N ARG A 796 34.44 21.59 44.72
CA ARG A 796 35.90 21.39 44.60
C ARG A 796 36.44 19.93 44.64
N PRO A 797 37.46 19.58 43.82
CA PRO A 797 38.10 20.38 42.76
C PRO A 797 37.48 20.19 41.37
N ASN A 798 36.57 19.23 41.11
CA ASN A 798 36.12 18.89 39.74
C ASN A 798 34.62 18.49 39.60
N THR A 799 33.77 18.78 40.59
CA THR A 799 32.41 18.23 40.68
C THR A 799 31.28 19.22 40.42
N GLN A 800 31.56 20.38 39.79
CA GLN A 800 30.57 21.45 39.62
C GLN A 800 29.29 21.02 38.90
N ASP A 801 28.18 21.62 39.33
CA ASP A 801 26.85 21.38 38.78
C ASP A 801 26.71 21.99 37.38
N LEU A 802 27.32 23.15 37.15
CA LEU A 802 27.38 23.82 35.84
C LEU A 802 28.84 24.15 35.47
N THR A 803 29.29 23.70 34.30
CA THR A 803 30.58 24.09 33.71
C THR A 803 30.34 24.83 32.40
N ILE A 804 30.94 26.01 32.25
CA ILE A 804 30.83 26.86 31.05
C ILE A 804 32.23 27.14 30.51
N THR A 805 32.45 26.84 29.24
CA THR A 805 33.68 27.20 28.50
C THR A 805 33.35 28.25 27.46
N ALA A 806 33.84 29.48 27.64
CA ALA A 806 33.62 30.63 26.75
C ALA A 806 34.62 31.75 27.07
N ASP A 807 34.66 32.80 26.25
CA ASP A 807 35.42 34.03 26.55
C ASP A 807 34.65 34.91 27.54
N ASN A 808 33.33 34.95 27.42
CA ASN A 808 32.41 35.62 28.33
C ASN A 808 31.29 34.67 28.73
N ALA A 809 30.94 34.64 30.01
CA ALA A 809 29.77 33.90 30.47
C ALA A 809 28.96 34.71 31.48
N TYR A 810 27.65 34.77 31.28
CA TYR A 810 26.68 35.35 32.21
C TYR A 810 25.77 34.22 32.69
N ALA A 811 25.86 33.85 33.97
CA ALA A 811 25.08 32.77 34.54
C ALA A 811 24.98 32.87 36.06
N GLY A 812 23.77 32.62 36.60
CA GLY A 812 23.56 32.50 38.04
C GLY A 812 23.73 33.81 38.82
N GLY A 813 23.60 34.97 38.16
CA GLY A 813 23.87 36.28 38.77
C GLY A 813 25.36 36.62 38.81
N TYR A 814 26.17 35.97 37.97
CA TYR A 814 27.61 36.24 37.84
C TYR A 814 28.01 36.46 36.38
N TYR A 815 28.97 37.36 36.17
CA TYR A 815 29.68 37.57 34.92
C TYR A 815 31.13 37.08 35.05
N PHE A 816 31.49 36.11 34.22
CA PHE A 816 32.84 35.58 34.06
C PHE A 816 33.49 36.21 32.83
N ASN A 817 34.51 37.04 33.04
CA ASN A 817 35.30 37.67 31.98
C ASN A 817 36.62 36.92 31.80
N MET A 818 36.72 36.17 30.71
CA MET A 818 37.87 35.35 30.33
C MET A 818 38.39 35.73 28.93
N GLY A 819 37.80 36.75 28.30
CA GLY A 819 37.93 37.11 26.88
C GLY A 819 38.76 38.35 26.58
N LYS A 820 38.57 38.98 25.41
CA LYS A 820 39.42 40.10 24.98
C LYS A 820 39.39 41.32 25.89
N HIS A 821 38.32 41.49 26.67
CA HIS A 821 38.12 42.64 27.57
C HIS A 821 38.63 42.40 29.00
N ARG A 822 39.58 41.48 29.21
CA ARG A 822 40.30 41.36 30.49
C ARG A 822 41.10 42.65 30.75
N GLY A 823 41.13 43.09 32.01
CA GLY A 823 41.78 44.35 32.41
C GLY A 823 43.30 44.37 32.17
N GLU A 824 43.98 45.45 32.56
CA GLU A 824 45.43 45.63 32.34
C GLU A 824 46.31 44.50 32.93
N ASP A 825 45.81 43.77 33.93
CA ASP A 825 46.47 42.62 34.56
C ASP A 825 46.35 41.32 33.74
N GLY A 826 45.51 41.30 32.71
CA GLY A 826 45.31 40.15 31.81
C GLY A 826 44.64 38.94 32.45
N LYS A 827 44.18 39.04 33.70
CA LYS A 827 43.62 37.93 34.49
C LYS A 827 42.13 37.75 34.26
N SER A 828 41.67 36.49 34.29
CA SER A 828 40.24 36.15 34.28
C SER A 828 39.57 36.56 35.59
N LYS A 829 38.35 37.14 35.53
CA LYS A 829 37.62 37.69 36.70
C LYS A 829 36.17 37.25 36.74
N VAL A 830 35.61 37.10 37.93
CA VAL A 830 34.17 36.88 38.16
C VAL A 830 33.58 38.01 39.00
N THR A 831 32.49 38.60 38.53
CA THR A 831 31.79 39.69 39.22
C THR A 831 30.30 39.40 39.33
N ALA A 832 29.61 40.07 40.26
CA ALA A 832 28.15 40.00 40.31
C ALA A 832 27.54 40.64 39.07
N ASP A 833 26.44 40.05 38.58
CA ASP A 833 25.71 40.47 37.40
C ASP A 833 24.21 40.57 37.72
N ASP A 834 23.56 41.63 37.25
CA ASP A 834 22.11 41.84 37.38
C ASP A 834 21.34 41.40 36.12
N PHE A 835 22.05 41.00 35.05
CA PHE A 835 21.42 40.56 33.81
C PHE A 835 20.84 39.15 33.92
N THR A 836 21.49 38.24 34.64
CA THR A 836 21.06 36.85 34.82
C THR A 836 20.49 36.58 36.20
N ASN A 837 19.49 35.71 36.28
CA ASN A 837 18.90 35.33 37.56
C ASN A 837 19.75 34.26 38.27
N PRO A 838 19.76 34.22 39.61
CA PRO A 838 20.39 33.13 40.36
C PRO A 838 19.85 31.77 39.95
N ILE A 839 20.73 30.82 39.67
CA ILE A 839 20.38 29.43 39.36
C ILE A 839 20.36 28.66 40.67
N LYS A 840 19.24 27.98 40.94
CA LYS A 840 18.99 27.29 42.19
C LYS A 840 18.75 25.80 42.00
N ASN A 841 19.09 25.02 43.03
CA ASN A 841 18.71 23.62 43.13
C ASN A 841 17.28 23.43 43.63
N SER A 842 16.85 22.17 43.77
CA SER A 842 15.52 21.82 44.26
C SER A 842 15.27 22.31 45.70
N ASP A 843 16.33 22.46 46.49
CA ASP A 843 16.30 22.93 47.88
C ASP A 843 16.34 24.47 48.01
N GLY A 844 16.47 25.18 46.88
CA GLY A 844 16.50 26.65 46.83
C GLY A 844 17.87 27.28 47.09
N GLU A 845 18.93 26.46 47.18
CA GLU A 845 20.32 26.87 47.34
C GLU A 845 20.94 27.22 45.98
N ASN A 846 21.93 28.11 45.98
CA ASN A 846 22.69 28.42 44.78
C ASN A 846 23.56 27.23 44.37
N ILE A 847 23.60 26.94 43.08
CA ILE A 847 24.43 25.85 42.54
C ILE A 847 25.91 26.24 42.46
N SER A 848 26.77 25.23 42.28
CA SER A 848 28.18 25.46 41.97
C SER A 848 28.42 25.64 40.46
N ILE A 849 29.04 26.75 40.07
CA ILE A 849 29.31 27.10 38.66
C ILE A 849 30.81 27.23 38.45
N ARG A 850 31.34 26.65 37.37
CA ARG A 850 32.71 26.84 36.88
C ARG A 850 32.73 27.52 35.52
N GLY A 851 33.42 28.65 35.41
CA GLY A 851 33.82 29.26 34.15
C GLY A 851 35.23 28.82 33.73
N LYS A 852 35.42 28.54 32.44
CA LYS A 852 36.71 28.20 31.82
C LYS A 852 36.91 29.04 30.56
N ALA A 853 38.15 29.48 30.31
CA ALA A 853 38.47 30.05 29.01
C ALA A 853 38.47 28.96 27.93
N VAL A 854 38.20 29.33 26.68
CA VAL A 854 38.28 28.40 25.53
C VAL A 854 39.74 28.08 25.24
N ARG A 855 40.06 26.79 25.06
CA ARG A 855 41.42 26.30 24.83
C ARG A 855 41.55 25.48 23.53
N PRO A 856 42.79 25.28 23.01
CA PRO A 856 43.01 24.53 21.76
C PRO A 856 42.38 23.14 21.72
N GLU A 857 42.32 22.43 22.84
CA GLU A 857 41.69 21.12 22.96
C GLU A 857 40.17 21.16 22.78
N ASP A 858 39.50 22.24 23.19
CA ASP A 858 38.07 22.43 22.99
C ASP A 858 37.73 22.59 21.52
N VAL A 859 38.55 23.39 20.80
CA VAL A 859 38.44 23.61 19.35
C VAL A 859 38.71 22.31 18.59
N LYS A 860 39.78 21.59 18.97
CA LYS A 860 40.13 20.31 18.35
C LYS A 860 39.06 19.24 18.57
N ALA A 861 38.39 19.24 19.74
CA ALA A 861 37.36 18.26 20.08
C ALA A 861 36.15 18.29 19.13
N VAL A 862 35.87 19.44 18.50
CA VAL A 862 34.79 19.62 17.52
C VAL A 862 35.29 19.62 16.06
N GLY A 863 36.56 19.28 15.83
CA GLY A 863 37.17 19.28 14.50
C GLY A 863 37.58 20.66 13.97
N GLY A 864 37.71 21.65 14.85
CA GLY A 864 38.33 22.94 14.52
C GLY A 864 39.85 22.85 14.36
N ASP A 865 40.43 23.88 13.76
CA ASP A 865 41.89 24.01 13.59
C ASP A 865 42.46 24.89 14.73
N PRO A 866 43.11 24.29 15.74
CA PRO A 866 43.61 25.05 16.89
C PRO A 866 44.78 25.99 16.55
N GLU A 867 45.45 25.78 15.41
CA GLU A 867 46.62 26.58 15.01
C GLU A 867 46.23 27.79 14.15
N ASN A 868 44.99 27.82 13.66
CA ASN A 868 44.51 28.88 12.77
C ASN A 868 44.00 30.09 13.56
N GLN A 869 44.94 30.88 14.08
CA GLN A 869 44.66 31.99 14.99
C GLN A 869 44.68 33.37 14.31
N THR A 870 45.16 33.49 13.07
CA THR A 870 45.44 34.78 12.41
C THR A 870 44.87 34.90 11.00
N GLN A 871 44.09 33.93 10.53
CA GLN A 871 43.54 33.92 9.18
C GLN A 871 42.01 34.00 9.17
N ALA A 872 41.49 35.00 8.44
CA ALA A 872 40.07 35.15 8.18
C ALA A 872 39.46 33.89 7.50
N GLY A 873 38.28 33.48 7.98
CA GLY A 873 37.51 32.37 7.40
C GLY A 873 38.06 30.97 7.68
N GLY A 874 39.04 30.84 8.59
CA GLY A 874 39.48 29.56 9.13
C GLY A 874 38.46 28.91 10.06
N ASN A 875 38.58 27.60 10.34
CA ASN A 875 37.78 26.94 11.39
C ASN A 875 38.50 26.97 12.76
N GLY A 876 39.28 28.03 13.00
CA GLY A 876 40.08 28.25 14.21
C GLY A 876 39.67 29.53 14.94
N ARG A 877 40.47 29.91 15.95
CA ARG A 877 40.32 31.12 16.76
C ARG A 877 41.62 31.50 17.44
N ASN A 878 41.76 32.75 17.88
CA ASN A 878 42.79 33.15 18.84
C ASN A 878 42.42 32.75 20.28
N TYR A 879 43.42 32.63 21.17
CA TYR A 879 43.21 32.21 22.57
C TYR A 879 43.79 33.23 23.53
N TYR A 880 43.25 33.24 24.75
CA TYR A 880 43.66 34.16 25.77
C TYR A 880 44.27 33.49 27.00
N TYR A 881 45.50 33.88 27.35
CA TYR A 881 46.27 33.31 28.48
C TYR A 881 46.55 34.38 29.53
N GLY A 882 46.75 33.99 30.80
CA GLY A 882 47.09 34.92 31.89
C GLY A 882 46.57 34.59 33.29
N GLY A 883 46.19 33.34 33.58
CA GLY A 883 45.64 32.90 34.88
C GLY A 883 44.32 33.57 35.31
N SER A 884 43.87 33.27 36.52
CA SER A 884 42.65 33.87 37.12
C SER A 884 42.93 34.73 38.37
N GLU A 885 41.95 35.53 38.79
CA GLU A 885 41.99 36.20 40.09
C GLU A 885 41.92 35.22 41.29
N GLN A 886 41.47 33.99 41.04
CA GLN A 886 41.35 32.90 42.02
C GLN A 886 42.58 31.96 42.03
N GLY A 887 43.53 32.13 41.11
CA GLY A 887 44.65 31.21 40.86
C GLY A 887 45.62 30.98 42.02
N ASN A 888 45.62 31.85 43.04
CA ASN A 888 46.46 31.66 44.24
C ASN A 888 45.85 30.69 45.27
N ASP A 889 44.74 30.01 44.95
CA ASP A 889 44.07 29.06 45.84
C ASP A 889 44.83 27.71 45.90
N PRO A 890 45.39 27.31 47.06
CA PRO A 890 46.17 26.07 47.19
C PRO A 890 45.36 24.79 46.94
N ASP A 891 44.02 24.84 46.93
CA ASP A 891 43.18 23.68 46.58
C ASP A 891 42.94 23.51 45.06
N TYR A 892 43.35 24.48 44.23
CA TYR A 892 43.32 24.39 42.76
C TYR A 892 44.58 23.71 42.16
N ASP A 893 45.73 23.79 42.82
CA ASP A 893 47.04 23.27 42.36
C ASP A 893 47.39 21.88 42.95
N LYS A 894 46.48 20.91 42.88
CA LYS A 894 46.77 19.52 43.30
C LYS A 894 47.45 18.66 42.22
N ASP A 895 48.15 19.26 41.26
CA ASP A 895 49.17 18.58 40.44
C ASP A 895 50.53 18.52 41.19
N GLY A 896 50.79 19.46 42.10
CA GLY A 896 52.04 19.51 42.86
C GLY A 896 53.21 20.14 42.11
N SER A 897 52.97 20.76 40.95
CA SER A 897 53.94 21.64 40.30
C SER A 897 53.57 23.10 40.53
N LYS A 898 54.30 23.76 41.42
CA LYS A 898 54.28 25.23 41.50
C LYS A 898 54.62 25.79 40.13
N VAL A 899 53.63 26.36 39.45
CA VAL A 899 53.84 27.07 38.19
C VAL A 899 54.67 28.32 38.51
N HIS A 900 55.73 28.54 37.75
CA HIS A 900 56.63 29.69 37.88
C HIS A 900 55.98 30.91 37.17
N ASP A 901 56.05 32.10 37.79
CA ASP A 901 55.42 33.37 37.33
C ASP A 901 55.79 33.81 35.89
N ASP A 902 56.74 33.15 35.21
CA ASP A 902 57.24 33.49 33.88
C ASP A 902 56.82 32.52 32.74
N ASP A 903 56.07 31.44 33.05
CA ASP A 903 55.47 30.60 32.00
C ASP A 903 54.23 31.31 31.43
N LYS A 904 54.29 31.69 30.15
CA LYS A 904 53.08 32.02 29.39
C LYS A 904 52.16 30.80 29.46
N GLY A 905 51.02 30.94 30.15
CA GLY A 905 50.10 29.85 30.53
C GLY A 905 50.04 28.71 29.51
N THR A 906 50.36 27.51 29.97
CA THR A 906 50.13 26.27 29.22
C THR A 906 48.66 25.83 29.39
N ASP A 907 48.26 24.73 28.76
CA ASP A 907 46.96 24.05 28.95
C ASP A 907 46.67 23.60 30.42
N LYS A 908 47.62 23.83 31.33
CA LYS A 908 47.54 23.51 32.76
C LYS A 908 47.40 24.74 33.68
N ASP A 909 47.29 25.94 33.13
CA ASP A 909 47.17 27.21 33.87
C ASP A 909 45.78 27.36 34.54
N ASP A 910 45.72 28.08 35.67
CA ASP A 910 44.60 28.13 36.64
C ASP A 910 43.47 29.13 36.28
N ASP A 911 43.22 29.30 34.98
CA ASP A 911 42.24 30.25 34.42
C ASP A 911 40.76 29.99 34.80
N ASN A 912 40.51 28.91 35.54
CA ASN A 912 39.19 28.47 35.95
C ASN A 912 38.63 29.35 37.08
N LEU A 913 37.41 29.83 36.91
CA LEU A 913 36.68 30.59 37.92
C LEU A 913 35.57 29.71 38.52
N VAL A 914 35.38 29.71 39.84
CA VAL A 914 34.27 29.01 40.51
C VAL A 914 33.48 29.94 41.41
N VAL A 915 32.16 29.76 41.41
CA VAL A 915 31.22 30.41 42.33
C VAL A 915 30.28 29.37 42.97
N PRO A 916 29.83 29.58 44.22
CA PRO A 916 30.20 30.69 45.11
C PRO A 916 31.67 30.63 45.57
N THR A 917 32.28 31.78 45.83
CA THR A 917 33.66 31.88 46.34
C THR A 917 33.71 31.46 47.81
N GLU A 918 34.72 30.66 48.20
CA GLU A 918 34.91 30.35 49.62
C GLU A 918 35.38 31.60 50.38
N PRO A 919 34.91 31.82 51.62
CA PRO A 919 35.38 32.92 52.44
C PRO A 919 36.85 32.73 52.78
N THR A 920 37.69 33.72 52.47
CA THR A 920 39.09 33.77 52.88
C THR A 920 39.15 33.86 54.41
N GLU A 921 39.81 32.90 55.10
CA GLU A 921 40.00 33.00 56.54
C GLU A 921 40.75 34.31 56.90
N PRO A 922 40.24 35.13 57.84
CA PRO A 922 40.87 36.38 58.21
C PRO A 922 42.16 36.12 59.00
N THR A 923 43.25 36.79 58.60
CA THR A 923 44.52 36.78 59.34
C THR A 923 44.34 37.46 60.71
N GLU A 924 44.74 36.79 61.80
CA GLU A 924 44.66 37.31 63.18
C GLU A 924 45.41 38.66 63.35
N PRO A 925 44.80 39.70 63.93
CA PRO A 925 45.52 40.89 64.37
C PRO A 925 46.18 40.69 65.74
N THR A 926 47.42 41.14 65.85
CA THR A 926 48.26 41.12 67.06
C THR A 926 47.78 42.11 68.15
N VAL A 927 47.94 41.69 69.42
CA VAL A 927 47.55 42.37 70.68
C VAL A 927 48.30 43.70 70.92
N PRO A 928 47.69 44.70 71.61
CA PRO A 928 48.13 44.99 73.00
C PRO A 928 47.06 45.46 74.01
N THR A 929 47.17 44.89 75.22
CA THR A 929 47.05 45.40 76.63
C THR A 929 45.87 46.24 77.17
N GLU A 930 45.28 45.69 78.25
CA GLU A 930 44.43 46.14 79.40
C GLU A 930 43.85 47.57 79.55
N PRO A 931 42.65 47.68 80.19
CA PRO A 931 42.65 48.19 81.56
C PRO A 931 41.74 47.46 82.59
N THR A 932 42.26 47.47 83.82
CA THR A 932 41.73 47.37 85.21
C THR A 932 40.23 47.20 85.55
N LYS A 933 40.09 46.35 86.59
CA LYS A 933 39.01 45.95 87.52
C LYS A 933 37.89 46.90 88.00
N ASP A 934 36.74 46.22 88.20
CA ASP A 934 35.74 46.17 89.30
C ASP A 934 34.89 47.39 89.71
N THR A 935 33.55 47.25 89.59
CA THR A 935 32.62 47.36 90.74
C THR A 935 31.31 46.58 90.50
N GLU A 936 30.98 45.64 91.39
CA GLU A 936 29.66 44.96 91.61
C GLU A 936 28.79 45.79 92.61
N PRO A 937 27.55 45.41 93.00
CA PRO A 937 26.40 44.84 92.28
C PRO A 937 25.06 45.56 92.65
N THR A 938 23.93 45.22 92.03
CA THR A 938 22.62 45.29 92.70
C THR A 938 21.70 44.16 92.23
N GLU A 939 21.09 43.50 93.20
CA GLU A 939 20.35 42.22 93.16
C GLU A 939 18.81 42.46 93.04
N PRO A 940 17.91 41.44 93.06
CA PRO A 940 17.01 41.09 91.95
C PRO A 940 15.50 41.32 92.24
N THR A 941 14.65 41.17 91.21
CA THR A 941 13.22 40.90 91.40
C THR A 941 12.69 39.79 90.48
N LYS A 942 12.49 38.63 91.11
CA LYS A 942 11.52 37.52 90.98
C LYS A 942 10.73 37.24 89.69
N ASP A 943 10.74 35.93 89.40
CA ASP A 943 9.90 35.13 88.50
C ASP A 943 8.38 35.25 88.68
N THR A 944 7.67 35.01 87.56
CA THR A 944 6.44 34.19 87.55
C THR A 944 6.49 33.16 86.42
N THR A 945 6.13 31.93 86.80
CA THR A 945 6.13 30.64 86.10
C THR A 945 4.96 30.45 85.11
N PRO A 946 4.95 29.38 84.27
CA PRO A 946 4.15 29.26 83.05
C PRO A 946 2.71 28.77 83.33
N THR A 947 1.82 28.99 82.37
CA THR A 947 0.49 28.35 82.35
C THR A 947 0.40 27.41 81.15
N GLU A 948 0.03 26.18 81.44
CA GLU A 948 -0.20 25.02 80.56
C GLU A 948 -1.62 25.05 79.94
N PRO A 949 -1.99 24.09 79.04
CA PRO A 949 -2.82 24.31 77.87
C PRO A 949 -4.34 24.21 78.13
N THR A 950 -5.14 24.65 77.16
CA THR A 950 -6.57 24.35 77.10
C THR A 950 -6.91 23.60 75.82
N GLU A 951 -7.72 22.56 76.00
CA GLU A 951 -8.09 21.48 75.08
C GLU A 951 -8.98 21.90 73.89
N ASP A 952 -9.03 20.98 72.92
CA ASP A 952 -9.80 20.95 71.69
C ASP A 952 -11.28 21.36 71.80
N THR A 953 -11.73 22.09 70.78
CA THR A 953 -13.14 22.12 70.36
C THR A 953 -13.27 21.77 68.88
N THR A 954 -14.22 20.88 68.60
CA THR A 954 -14.60 20.21 67.36
C THR A 954 -14.81 21.11 66.12
N PRO A 955 -14.64 20.57 64.89
CA PRO A 955 -14.86 21.31 63.65
C PRO A 955 -16.35 21.62 63.44
N THR A 956 -16.64 22.86 63.08
CA THR A 956 -17.98 23.31 62.63
C THR A 956 -17.97 23.39 61.09
N GLU A 957 -19.06 22.94 60.48
CA GLU A 957 -19.26 22.77 59.03
C GLU A 957 -18.95 24.01 58.15
N PRO A 958 -18.52 23.82 56.89
CA PRO A 958 -18.34 24.92 55.95
C PRO A 958 -19.69 25.49 55.48
N THR A 959 -19.91 26.78 55.75
CA THR A 959 -20.99 27.56 55.15
C THR A 959 -20.68 27.90 53.69
N LYS A 960 -21.53 27.35 52.81
CA LYS A 960 -22.00 27.78 51.48
C LYS A 960 -21.32 29.00 50.81
N ASP A 961 -20.86 28.78 49.58
CA ASP A 961 -20.37 29.76 48.61
C ASP A 961 -21.31 30.96 48.41
N THR A 962 -20.72 32.15 48.45
CA THR A 962 -21.25 33.37 47.85
C THR A 962 -20.64 33.57 46.47
N THR A 963 -21.51 33.83 45.50
CA THR A 963 -21.24 34.12 44.08
C THR A 963 -20.26 35.28 43.86
N PRO A 964 -19.35 35.22 42.87
CA PRO A 964 -18.53 36.37 42.46
C PRO A 964 -19.36 37.45 41.76
N THR A 965 -19.05 38.70 42.07
CA THR A 965 -19.56 39.92 41.46
C THR A 965 -19.04 40.09 40.03
N GLU A 966 -19.86 40.63 39.12
CA GLU A 966 -19.53 40.95 37.72
C GLU A 966 -18.37 41.96 37.59
N PRO A 967 -17.50 41.84 36.57
CA PRO A 967 -16.47 42.83 36.27
C PRO A 967 -17.04 44.06 35.53
N THR A 968 -16.55 45.22 35.94
CA THR A 968 -16.78 46.56 35.35
C THR A 968 -16.26 46.69 33.90
N GLU A 969 -16.98 47.47 33.11
CA GLU A 969 -16.72 47.81 31.69
C GLU A 969 -15.38 48.53 31.45
N ASP A 970 -14.65 48.10 30.42
CA ASP A 970 -13.45 48.76 29.89
C ASP A 970 -13.80 49.91 28.93
N THR A 971 -13.04 50.99 29.06
CA THR A 971 -13.13 52.22 28.26
C THR A 971 -12.66 52.05 26.82
N THR A 972 -13.36 52.71 25.89
CA THR A 972 -13.10 52.75 24.43
C THR A 972 -11.78 53.45 24.05
N PRO A 973 -11.02 52.94 23.04
CA PRO A 973 -9.83 53.62 22.50
C PRO A 973 -10.15 54.67 21.43
N THR A 974 -9.29 55.70 21.39
CA THR A 974 -9.33 56.89 20.52
C THR A 974 -8.91 56.58 19.07
N GLU A 975 -9.53 57.27 18.09
CA GLU A 975 -9.29 57.12 16.63
C GLU A 975 -7.88 57.59 16.17
N PRO A 976 -7.28 56.93 15.15
CA PRO A 976 -6.09 57.40 14.46
C PRO A 976 -6.41 58.34 13.29
N THR A 977 -5.52 59.32 13.08
CA THR A 977 -5.56 60.32 12.01
C THR A 977 -5.34 59.76 10.59
N LYS A 978 -5.91 60.49 9.64
CA LYS A 978 -6.14 60.20 8.22
C LYS A 978 -4.91 60.51 7.35
N ASP A 979 -4.49 59.57 6.50
CA ASP A 979 -3.55 59.83 5.40
C ASP A 979 -4.25 59.87 4.03
N THR A 980 -3.64 60.63 3.12
CA THR A 980 -4.17 61.11 1.83
C THR A 980 -4.33 60.07 0.72
N THR A 981 -5.32 60.31 -0.14
CA THR A 981 -5.80 59.51 -1.28
C THR A 981 -4.91 59.56 -2.53
N PRO A 982 -4.75 58.45 -3.29
CA PRO A 982 -4.50 58.48 -4.73
C PRO A 982 -5.79 58.40 -5.56
N THR A 983 -5.74 59.03 -6.74
CA THR A 983 -6.84 59.27 -7.70
C THR A 983 -7.28 58.01 -8.49
N GLU A 984 -8.58 57.86 -8.69
CA GLU A 984 -9.31 56.88 -9.54
C GLU A 984 -9.40 57.30 -11.03
N PRO A 985 -10.05 56.56 -11.99
CA PRO A 985 -10.30 55.10 -12.15
C PRO A 985 -10.22 54.62 -13.64
N THR A 986 -10.50 53.34 -13.92
CA THR A 986 -11.49 52.99 -14.98
C THR A 986 -12.20 51.66 -14.72
N LYS A 987 -13.50 51.68 -15.03
CA LYS A 987 -14.58 50.70 -14.82
C LYS A 987 -14.50 49.46 -15.71
N ASP A 988 -15.10 48.35 -15.24
CA ASP A 988 -16.36 47.73 -15.73
C ASP A 988 -16.59 46.42 -14.93
N THR A 989 -17.76 45.89 -14.60
CA THR A 989 -19.19 46.22 -14.69
C THR A 989 -19.90 45.38 -13.60
N THR A 990 -20.93 45.94 -12.96
CA THR A 990 -21.88 45.29 -12.02
C THR A 990 -23.07 44.67 -12.79
N PRO A 991 -24.13 44.12 -12.15
CA PRO A 991 -24.32 43.16 -11.04
C PRO A 991 -25.30 42.02 -11.49
N THR A 992 -25.79 41.05 -10.70
CA THR A 992 -26.95 41.17 -9.79
C THR A 992 -27.27 39.81 -9.12
N GLU A 993 -27.80 39.94 -7.90
CA GLU A 993 -28.15 38.99 -6.83
C GLU A 993 -29.10 37.81 -7.17
N PRO A 994 -29.34 36.87 -6.23
CA PRO A 994 -30.48 37.10 -5.33
C PRO A 994 -30.28 36.74 -3.85
N THR A 995 -31.18 37.37 -3.10
CA THR A 995 -31.49 37.40 -1.68
C THR A 995 -32.18 36.14 -1.13
N LYS A 996 -32.04 35.97 0.20
CA LYS A 996 -32.85 35.28 1.24
C LYS A 996 -34.06 34.42 0.81
N ASP A 997 -34.22 33.23 1.42
CA ASP A 997 -35.07 33.08 2.63
C ASP A 997 -35.16 31.64 3.21
N THR A 998 -35.40 31.62 4.53
CA THR A 998 -36.14 30.64 5.37
C THR A 998 -35.62 29.24 5.68
N THR A 999 -35.68 28.91 6.98
CA THR A 999 -35.56 27.60 7.61
C THR A 999 -36.71 26.64 7.25
N PRO A 1000 -36.49 25.32 7.32
CA PRO A 1000 -37.57 24.38 7.58
C PRO A 1000 -37.36 23.51 8.84
N THR A 1001 -38.51 23.19 9.42
CA THR A 1001 -38.86 22.52 10.67
C THR A 1001 -38.48 21.03 10.72
N GLU A 1002 -38.39 20.49 11.95
CA GLU A 1002 -38.23 19.08 12.34
C GLU A 1002 -39.15 18.08 11.60
N PRO A 1003 -38.71 16.80 11.48
CA PRO A 1003 -39.59 15.65 11.56
C PRO A 1003 -39.46 14.93 12.92
N THR A 1004 -40.59 14.69 13.57
CA THR A 1004 -40.72 13.90 14.79
C THR A 1004 -40.79 12.39 14.49
N LYS A 1005 -40.10 11.62 15.34
CA LYS A 1005 -40.20 10.18 15.70
C LYS A 1005 -40.95 9.21 14.77
N ASP A 1006 -40.24 8.14 14.40
CA ASP A 1006 -40.75 6.76 14.50
C ASP A 1006 -39.80 5.92 15.37
N THR A 1007 -40.41 5.09 16.22
CA THR A 1007 -39.82 4.32 17.31
C THR A 1007 -39.06 3.07 16.84
N THR A 1008 -37.84 2.85 17.34
CA THR A 1008 -37.14 1.55 17.26
C THR A 1008 -37.52 0.66 18.46
N PRO A 1009 -37.65 -0.68 18.27
CA PRO A 1009 -38.00 -1.61 19.35
C PRO A 1009 -36.86 -1.78 20.35
N THR A 1010 -37.24 -1.86 21.61
CA THR A 1010 -36.42 -2.19 22.78
C THR A 1010 -35.76 -3.57 22.65
N GLU A 1011 -34.50 -3.66 23.02
CA GLU A 1011 -33.79 -4.92 23.30
C GLU A 1011 -34.56 -5.77 24.33
N PRO A 1012 -34.71 -7.09 24.11
CA PRO A 1012 -35.07 -7.99 25.19
C PRO A 1012 -33.83 -8.23 26.07
N THR A 1013 -33.82 -7.64 27.26
CA THR A 1013 -33.07 -8.18 28.40
C THR A 1013 -33.79 -9.44 28.89
N LYS A 1014 -33.09 -10.58 28.91
CA LYS A 1014 -33.35 -11.76 29.75
C LYS A 1014 -32.19 -12.74 29.62
N GLU A 1015 -31.85 -13.54 30.59
CA GLU A 1015 -32.08 -13.60 32.04
C GLU A 1015 -31.15 -14.73 32.48
N THR A 1016 -30.73 -14.65 33.72
CA THR A 1016 -30.18 -15.68 34.57
C THR A 1016 -30.57 -17.11 34.17
N GLN A 1017 -29.55 -17.95 34.05
CA GLN A 1017 -29.56 -19.39 33.91
C GLN A 1017 -30.55 -20.08 34.88
N PRO A 1018 -31.54 -20.86 34.38
CA PRO A 1018 -32.25 -21.84 35.19
C PRO A 1018 -31.50 -23.18 35.14
N SER A 1019 -31.24 -23.72 36.33
CA SER A 1019 -30.92 -25.12 36.57
C SER A 1019 -32.09 -25.99 36.06
N ILE A 1020 -31.77 -27.04 35.30
CA ILE A 1020 -32.71 -28.12 34.97
C ILE A 1020 -32.23 -29.40 35.63
N ASP A 1021 -33.19 -29.99 36.33
CA ASP A 1021 -33.18 -31.26 37.05
C ASP A 1021 -33.06 -32.45 36.09
N ASN A 1022 -32.49 -33.55 36.59
CA ASN A 1022 -32.43 -34.82 35.88
C ASN A 1022 -33.78 -35.54 35.94
N ASP A 1023 -33.99 -36.45 34.98
CA ASP A 1023 -35.04 -37.48 34.92
C ASP A 1023 -36.29 -37.11 34.10
N ASP A 1024 -36.26 -37.36 32.78
CA ASP A 1024 -36.91 -38.55 32.21
C ASP A 1024 -36.60 -38.76 30.71
N VAL A 1025 -35.96 -39.90 30.45
CA VAL A 1025 -35.87 -40.75 29.25
C VAL A 1025 -36.11 -40.16 27.84
N GLY A 1026 -35.01 -39.96 27.11
CA GLY A 1026 -34.95 -39.89 25.64
C GLY A 1026 -33.49 -39.96 25.14
N LYS A 1027 -32.87 -41.14 25.17
CA LYS A 1027 -31.49 -41.37 24.71
C LYS A 1027 -31.45 -42.05 23.33
N LEU A 1028 -30.45 -41.62 22.56
CA LEU A 1028 -29.81 -42.09 21.30
C LEU A 1028 -29.91 -40.91 20.31
N THR A 1029 -28.89 -40.14 19.94
CA THR A 1029 -27.44 -40.29 19.72
C THR A 1029 -26.78 -38.94 20.16
N TRP A 1030 -25.58 -38.86 20.73
CA TRP A 1030 -24.25 -38.80 20.11
C TRP A 1030 -23.22 -39.03 21.23
N VAL A 1031 -22.21 -39.90 21.04
CA VAL A 1031 -21.13 -40.06 22.04
C VAL A 1031 -20.06 -39.00 21.78
N GLN A 1032 -20.21 -37.83 22.40
CA GLN A 1032 -19.13 -36.86 22.53
C GLN A 1032 -18.16 -37.38 23.61
N ARG A 1033 -16.91 -37.71 23.24
CA ARG A 1033 -15.85 -37.79 24.26
C ARG A 1033 -15.62 -36.36 24.76
N LYS A 1034 -16.12 -36.09 25.95
CA LYS A 1034 -15.82 -34.90 26.73
C LYS A 1034 -14.33 -34.94 27.07
N ASP A 1035 -13.53 -34.17 26.36
CA ASP A 1035 -12.22 -33.77 26.84
C ASP A 1035 -12.07 -32.25 26.71
N ILE A 1036 -11.47 -31.69 27.75
CA ILE A 1036 -11.59 -30.31 28.21
C ILE A 1036 -10.50 -29.47 27.56
N SER A 1037 -10.86 -28.49 26.74
CA SER A 1037 -10.23 -27.17 26.68
C SER A 1037 -10.87 -26.31 25.59
N ASP A 1038 -11.41 -25.17 25.99
CA ASP A 1038 -12.00 -24.18 25.11
C ASP A 1038 -10.86 -23.45 24.37
N GLY A 1039 -10.69 -23.75 23.08
CA GLY A 1039 -9.66 -23.13 22.24
C GLY A 1039 -9.47 -23.77 20.86
N VAL A 1040 -10.49 -24.40 20.28
CA VAL A 1040 -10.37 -25.11 18.99
C VAL A 1040 -11.22 -24.42 17.90
N PRO A 1041 -10.62 -23.98 16.76
CA PRO A 1041 -11.35 -23.35 15.65
C PRO A 1041 -12.51 -24.22 15.14
N VAL A 1042 -13.56 -23.59 14.59
CA VAL A 1042 -14.76 -24.29 14.09
C VAL A 1042 -14.43 -25.39 13.05
N ILE A 1043 -13.34 -25.23 12.29
CA ILE A 1043 -12.87 -26.20 11.29
C ILE A 1043 -12.36 -27.49 11.93
N ASP A 1044 -11.79 -27.39 13.13
CA ASP A 1044 -11.08 -28.46 13.81
C ASP A 1044 -12.07 -29.30 14.65
N LYS A 1045 -13.14 -28.67 15.16
CA LYS A 1045 -14.31 -29.38 15.72
C LYS A 1045 -14.97 -30.36 14.74
N ARG A 1046 -15.02 -30.05 13.43
CA ARG A 1046 -15.61 -30.93 12.40
C ARG A 1046 -14.72 -32.11 12.01
N GLN A 1047 -13.42 -32.06 12.27
CA GLN A 1047 -12.50 -33.16 11.92
C GLN A 1047 -12.73 -34.41 12.79
N TYR A 1048 -13.27 -34.21 14.00
CA TYR A 1048 -13.47 -35.25 15.00
C TYR A 1048 -14.94 -35.69 15.18
N MET A 1049 -15.90 -35.05 14.50
CA MET A 1049 -17.29 -35.52 14.49
C MET A 1049 -17.38 -36.84 13.71
N ARG A 1050 -17.87 -37.88 14.37
CA ARG A 1050 -18.01 -39.22 13.79
C ARG A 1050 -19.45 -39.45 13.37
N PHE A 1051 -19.67 -39.72 12.10
CA PHE A 1051 -20.99 -40.02 11.55
C PHE A 1051 -21.24 -41.52 11.64
N ASP A 1052 -22.37 -41.91 12.23
CA ASP A 1052 -22.76 -43.32 12.38
C ASP A 1052 -23.44 -43.79 11.09
N LEU A 1053 -22.88 -44.83 10.46
CA LEU A 1053 -23.39 -45.38 9.21
C LEU A 1053 -24.36 -46.55 9.42
N ASN A 1054 -24.63 -46.95 10.67
CA ASN A 1054 -25.53 -48.08 10.96
C ASN A 1054 -26.99 -47.80 10.59
N SER A 1055 -27.42 -46.54 10.46
CA SER A 1055 -28.79 -46.16 10.05
C SER A 1055 -28.93 -45.86 8.55
N GLU A 1056 -27.83 -45.82 7.79
CA GLU A 1056 -27.79 -45.41 6.37
C GLU A 1056 -27.09 -46.45 5.47
N ALA A 1057 -27.14 -47.73 5.87
CA ALA A 1057 -26.37 -48.83 5.27
C ALA A 1057 -26.58 -49.04 3.75
N ASP A 1058 -27.62 -48.47 3.14
CA ASP A 1058 -27.92 -48.60 1.70
C ASP A 1058 -27.36 -47.44 0.84
N MET A 1059 -26.74 -46.42 1.42
CA MET A 1059 -26.28 -45.22 0.66
C MET A 1059 -24.76 -45.10 0.51
N VAL A 1060 -23.98 -45.76 1.37
CA VAL A 1060 -22.50 -45.77 1.32
C VAL A 1060 -22.01 -47.17 0.96
N GLU A 1061 -21.42 -47.35 -0.22
CA GLU A 1061 -20.79 -48.63 -0.59
C GLU A 1061 -19.38 -48.70 0.01
N PHE A 1062 -19.07 -49.83 0.66
CA PHE A 1062 -17.78 -50.10 1.27
C PHE A 1062 -17.17 -51.39 0.73
N GLU A 1063 -15.95 -51.30 0.22
CA GLU A 1063 -15.13 -52.45 -0.12
C GLU A 1063 -13.82 -52.42 0.67
N SER A 1064 -13.41 -53.58 1.21
CA SER A 1064 -12.09 -53.79 1.79
C SER A 1064 -11.51 -55.13 1.36
N ASP A 1065 -10.23 -55.14 1.00
CA ASP A 1065 -9.52 -56.36 0.56
C ASP A 1065 -8.96 -57.18 1.74
N SER A 1066 -9.30 -56.82 2.98
CA SER A 1066 -8.52 -57.19 4.18
C SER A 1066 -9.36 -57.63 5.37
N GLY A 1067 -10.64 -57.96 5.13
CA GLY A 1067 -11.49 -58.64 6.11
C GLY A 1067 -12.16 -57.72 7.14
N ALA A 1068 -12.24 -56.42 6.86
CA ALA A 1068 -13.25 -55.55 7.46
C ALA A 1068 -14.61 -55.84 6.82
N ASP A 1069 -15.63 -56.02 7.63
CA ASP A 1069 -16.96 -56.42 7.17
C ASP A 1069 -17.84 -55.21 6.81
N ALA A 1070 -17.68 -54.07 7.51
CA ALA A 1070 -18.38 -52.81 7.23
C ALA A 1070 -17.71 -51.62 7.93
N ILE A 1071 -18.02 -50.40 7.47
CA ILE A 1071 -17.76 -49.16 8.24
C ILE A 1071 -18.94 -48.91 9.17
N LEU A 1072 -18.65 -48.74 10.45
CA LEU A 1072 -19.63 -48.38 11.47
C LEU A 1072 -19.72 -46.86 11.64
N ASN A 1073 -18.57 -46.17 11.57
CA ASN A 1073 -18.53 -44.72 11.70
C ASN A 1073 -17.32 -44.14 10.95
N ILE A 1074 -17.46 -42.92 10.42
CA ILE A 1074 -16.37 -42.24 9.70
C ILE A 1074 -16.24 -40.77 10.14
N SER A 1075 -15.02 -40.25 10.16
CA SER A 1075 -14.69 -38.82 10.26
C SER A 1075 -13.48 -38.49 9.38
N ARG A 1076 -13.12 -37.22 9.26
CA ARG A 1076 -11.89 -36.82 8.54
C ARG A 1076 -10.62 -37.39 9.19
N GLY A 1077 -10.62 -37.55 10.51
CA GLY A 1077 -9.48 -38.06 11.28
C GLY A 1077 -9.42 -39.58 11.47
N GLY A 1078 -10.41 -40.35 11.03
CA GLY A 1078 -10.36 -41.82 11.15
C GLY A 1078 -11.71 -42.52 10.97
N VAL A 1079 -11.69 -43.85 11.09
CA VAL A 1079 -12.82 -44.73 10.81
C VAL A 1079 -12.96 -45.81 11.88
N GLN A 1080 -14.19 -46.27 12.13
CA GLN A 1080 -14.46 -47.47 12.90
C GLN A 1080 -15.06 -48.54 11.99
N LEU A 1081 -14.53 -49.75 12.09
CA LEU A 1081 -14.86 -50.89 11.23
C LEU A 1081 -15.38 -52.04 12.08
N SER A 1082 -16.33 -52.80 11.56
CA SER A 1082 -16.66 -54.14 12.10
C SER A 1082 -15.78 -55.19 11.44
N HIS A 1083 -15.40 -56.21 12.19
CA HIS A 1083 -14.67 -57.36 11.67
C HIS A 1083 -14.91 -58.59 12.56
N ASN A 1084 -14.84 -59.81 12.03
CA ASN A 1084 -14.97 -61.04 12.83
C ASN A 1084 -13.60 -61.62 13.25
N LYS A 1085 -12.92 -61.00 14.22
CA LYS A 1085 -11.58 -61.34 14.75
C LYS A 1085 -10.40 -61.30 13.76
N LYS A 1086 -10.60 -60.71 12.58
CA LYS A 1086 -9.60 -60.65 11.51
C LYS A 1086 -8.59 -59.51 11.63
N LEU A 1087 -9.01 -58.32 12.08
CA LEU A 1087 -8.15 -57.14 12.19
C LEU A 1087 -7.43 -57.09 13.54
N LYS A 1088 -6.17 -56.66 13.53
CA LYS A 1088 -5.31 -56.45 14.71
C LYS A 1088 -4.69 -55.05 14.69
N VAL A 1089 -4.31 -54.56 15.86
CA VAL A 1089 -3.60 -53.27 15.98
C VAL A 1089 -2.29 -53.33 15.20
N GLY A 1090 -2.09 -52.36 14.31
CA GLY A 1090 -0.95 -52.26 13.41
C GLY A 1090 -1.23 -52.63 11.95
N ASP A 1091 -2.35 -53.31 11.66
CA ASP A 1091 -2.72 -53.66 10.29
C ASP A 1091 -2.98 -52.39 9.46
N ILE A 1092 -2.54 -52.37 8.20
CA ILE A 1092 -2.87 -51.32 7.22
C ILE A 1092 -3.76 -51.94 6.16
N ILE A 1093 -4.94 -51.36 5.97
CA ILE A 1093 -5.96 -51.89 5.09
C ILE A 1093 -6.41 -50.83 4.08
N PRO A 1094 -6.46 -51.15 2.77
CA PRO A 1094 -7.09 -50.26 1.81
C PRO A 1094 -8.60 -50.30 2.00
N VAL A 1095 -9.21 -49.11 2.07
CA VAL A 1095 -10.65 -48.94 2.12
C VAL A 1095 -11.10 -48.12 0.92
N LYS A 1096 -12.20 -48.57 0.33
CA LYS A 1096 -12.89 -47.87 -0.72
C LYS A 1096 -14.29 -47.51 -0.25
N VAL A 1097 -14.60 -46.23 -0.26
CA VAL A 1097 -15.88 -45.68 0.19
C VAL A 1097 -16.50 -44.94 -0.99
N LYS A 1098 -17.73 -45.29 -1.35
CA LYS A 1098 -18.51 -44.57 -2.36
C LYS A 1098 -19.80 -44.02 -1.81
N TYR A 1099 -20.15 -42.81 -2.22
CA TYR A 1099 -21.43 -42.17 -1.92
C TYR A 1099 -21.87 -41.31 -3.12
N GLY A 1100 -22.87 -41.76 -3.88
CA GLY A 1100 -23.21 -41.16 -5.18
C GLY A 1100 -22.01 -41.21 -6.15
N ASP A 1101 -21.67 -40.07 -6.76
CA ASP A 1101 -20.50 -39.92 -7.66
C ASP A 1101 -19.17 -39.73 -6.91
N LEU A 1102 -19.19 -39.66 -5.58
CA LEU A 1102 -17.99 -39.46 -4.75
C LEU A 1102 -17.34 -40.82 -4.47
N GLU A 1103 -16.11 -41.00 -4.95
CA GLU A 1103 -15.28 -42.18 -4.66
C GLU A 1103 -14.02 -41.77 -3.87
N ILE A 1104 -13.83 -42.42 -2.72
CA ILE A 1104 -12.71 -42.22 -1.80
C ILE A 1104 -11.96 -43.54 -1.67
N ASN A 1105 -10.68 -43.52 -2.02
CA ASN A 1105 -9.75 -44.63 -1.83
C ASN A 1105 -8.70 -44.18 -0.82
N ALA A 1106 -8.57 -44.85 0.31
CA ALA A 1106 -7.62 -44.48 1.35
C ALA A 1106 -7.05 -45.71 2.05
N ASN A 1107 -5.86 -45.59 2.63
CA ASN A 1107 -5.31 -46.62 3.50
C ASN A 1107 -5.66 -46.28 4.96
N VAL A 1108 -6.11 -47.28 5.71
CA VAL A 1108 -6.47 -47.14 7.13
C VAL A 1108 -5.54 -48.01 7.96
N LYS A 1109 -4.84 -47.39 8.90
CA LYS A 1109 -4.02 -48.10 9.89
C LYS A 1109 -4.86 -48.37 11.14
N ILE A 1110 -4.99 -49.64 11.53
CA ILE A 1110 -5.74 -50.04 12.72
C ILE A 1110 -4.95 -49.66 13.98
N VAL A 1111 -5.52 -48.76 14.79
CA VAL A 1111 -4.92 -48.25 16.03
C VAL A 1111 -5.55 -48.87 17.28
N SER A 1112 -6.71 -49.51 17.14
CA SER A 1112 -7.37 -50.28 18.21
C SER A 1112 -8.19 -51.42 17.59
N ALA A 1113 -8.20 -52.60 18.20
CA ALA A 1113 -9.00 -53.73 17.73
C ALA A 1113 -9.52 -54.57 18.91
N SER A 1114 -10.77 -55.00 18.81
CA SER A 1114 -11.43 -55.97 19.68
C SER A 1114 -11.77 -57.21 18.85
N ASP A 1115 -12.51 -58.18 19.38
CA ASP A 1115 -12.93 -59.34 18.58
C ASP A 1115 -13.93 -59.00 17.46
N VAL A 1116 -14.64 -57.86 17.56
CA VAL A 1116 -15.77 -57.53 16.68
C VAL A 1116 -15.67 -56.15 16.01
N LYS A 1117 -14.80 -55.27 16.52
CA LYS A 1117 -14.66 -53.87 16.07
C LYS A 1117 -13.21 -53.43 16.11
N ALA A 1118 -12.82 -52.63 15.12
CA ALA A 1118 -11.53 -51.98 15.05
C ALA A 1118 -11.68 -50.47 14.79
N GLY A 1119 -10.88 -49.66 15.47
CA GLY A 1119 -10.70 -48.25 15.16
C GLY A 1119 -9.41 -48.06 14.37
N GLY A 1120 -9.50 -47.34 13.25
CA GLY A 1120 -8.37 -47.04 12.38
C GLY A 1120 -8.25 -45.55 12.05
N GLU A 1121 -7.04 -45.15 11.73
CA GLU A 1121 -6.67 -43.80 11.30
C GLU A 1121 -6.31 -43.83 9.82
N PHE A 1122 -6.74 -42.83 9.05
CA PHE A 1122 -6.35 -42.72 7.65
C PHE A 1122 -4.89 -42.31 7.55
N ILE A 1123 -4.11 -43.04 6.75
CA ILE A 1123 -2.72 -42.74 6.46
C ILE A 1123 -2.57 -42.44 4.96
N ASP A 1124 -1.59 -41.62 4.62
CA ASP A 1124 -1.28 -41.21 3.25
C ASP A 1124 -2.40 -40.41 2.54
N LEU A 1125 -3.18 -39.61 3.28
CA LEU A 1125 -4.20 -38.73 2.69
C LEU A 1125 -3.55 -37.52 2.02
N ASP A 1126 -3.69 -37.40 0.69
CA ASP A 1126 -3.45 -36.14 0.00
C ASP A 1126 -4.57 -35.12 0.32
N GLN A 1127 -4.30 -33.84 0.06
CA GLN A 1127 -5.24 -32.75 0.37
C GLN A 1127 -6.59 -32.93 -0.34
N ALA A 1128 -6.59 -33.50 -1.55
CA ALA A 1128 -7.80 -33.74 -2.33
C ALA A 1128 -8.68 -34.82 -1.69
N THR A 1129 -8.09 -35.93 -1.26
CA THR A 1129 -8.78 -37.06 -0.61
C THR A 1129 -9.26 -36.67 0.78
N ALA A 1130 -8.47 -35.89 1.53
CA ALA A 1130 -8.88 -35.32 2.81
C ALA A 1130 -10.08 -34.36 2.66
N ASN A 1131 -10.14 -33.57 1.59
CA ASN A 1131 -11.28 -32.70 1.29
C ASN A 1131 -12.51 -33.50 0.83
N LYS A 1132 -12.34 -34.60 0.09
CA LYS A 1132 -13.45 -35.52 -0.24
C LYS A 1132 -14.05 -36.17 1.00
N LEU A 1133 -13.23 -36.59 1.96
CA LEU A 1133 -13.68 -37.09 3.26
C LEU A 1133 -14.44 -36.02 4.06
N LEU A 1134 -13.99 -34.77 3.99
CA LEU A 1134 -14.71 -33.65 4.60
C LEU A 1134 -16.06 -33.37 3.92
N TYR A 1135 -16.09 -33.43 2.59
CA TYR A 1135 -17.32 -33.24 1.81
C TYR A 1135 -18.34 -34.37 2.05
N LEU A 1136 -17.89 -35.63 2.12
CA LEU A 1136 -18.72 -36.78 2.50
C LEU A 1136 -19.37 -36.54 3.88
N ASN A 1137 -18.60 -36.09 4.87
CA ASN A 1137 -19.11 -35.78 6.19
C ASN A 1137 -20.19 -34.68 6.19
N LEU A 1138 -20.10 -33.69 5.29
CA LEU A 1138 -21.13 -32.64 5.14
C LEU A 1138 -22.40 -33.18 4.49
N MET A 1139 -22.27 -34.05 3.48
CA MET A 1139 -23.40 -34.66 2.79
C MET A 1139 -24.20 -35.61 3.68
N LEU A 1140 -23.51 -36.37 4.55
CA LEU A 1140 -24.15 -37.23 5.55
C LEU A 1140 -24.84 -36.44 6.68
N ASP A 1141 -24.43 -35.19 6.92
CA ASP A 1141 -25.08 -34.29 7.90
C ASP A 1141 -26.38 -33.68 7.33
N GLU A 1142 -26.39 -33.36 6.03
CA GLU A 1142 -27.57 -32.85 5.33
C GLU A 1142 -28.70 -33.90 5.21
N THR A 1143 -28.37 -35.18 5.02
CA THR A 1143 -29.38 -36.27 4.93
C THR A 1143 -30.11 -36.51 6.25
N VAL A 1144 -29.40 -36.41 7.39
CA VAL A 1144 -29.99 -36.52 8.74
C VAL A 1144 -30.99 -35.39 8.98
N ASN A 1145 -30.65 -34.16 8.57
CA ASN A 1145 -31.56 -33.01 8.66
C ASN A 1145 -32.78 -33.11 7.72
N TYR A 1146 -32.63 -33.76 6.56
CA TYR A 1146 -33.72 -33.98 5.60
C TYR A 1146 -34.68 -35.10 6.02
N ALA A 1147 -34.20 -36.12 6.74
CA ALA A 1147 -35.02 -37.22 7.24
C ALA A 1147 -35.86 -36.81 8.47
N GLU A 1148 -35.32 -35.99 9.38
CA GLU A 1148 -36.06 -35.47 10.54
C GLU A 1148 -37.18 -34.49 10.15
N ALA A 1149 -37.00 -33.72 9.07
CA ALA A 1149 -38.02 -32.79 8.57
C ALA A 1149 -39.25 -33.51 7.95
N ASN A 1150 -39.09 -34.75 7.46
CA ASN A 1150 -40.12 -35.48 6.72
C ASN A 1150 -40.87 -36.54 7.55
N MET A 1151 -40.57 -36.70 8.85
CA MET A 1151 -41.31 -37.59 9.78
C MET A 1151 -42.33 -36.87 10.69
N LYS A 1152 -42.81 -35.67 10.32
CA LYS A 1152 -44.00 -35.07 10.94
C LYS A 1152 -45.06 -34.70 9.91
N PRO A 1153 -45.96 -35.63 9.56
CA PRO A 1153 -47.36 -35.20 9.41
C PRO A 1153 -48.35 -36.31 9.77
N VAL A 1154 -48.62 -36.56 11.05
CA VAL A 1154 -49.94 -37.05 11.49
C VAL A 1154 -50.15 -36.55 12.91
N ILE A 1155 -51.06 -35.60 13.09
CA ILE A 1155 -52.02 -35.45 14.21
C ILE A 1155 -52.47 -33.98 14.26
N ASN A 1156 -53.79 -33.83 14.17
CA ASN A 1156 -54.61 -32.67 14.52
C ASN A 1156 -54.59 -31.43 13.60
N THR A 1157 -55.53 -31.43 12.66
CA THR A 1157 -56.56 -30.38 12.71
C THR A 1157 -57.92 -30.95 12.33
N MET A 1158 -58.61 -31.45 13.35
CA MET A 1158 -60.06 -31.64 13.36
C MET A 1158 -60.60 -30.49 14.23
N HIS A 1159 -61.45 -29.63 13.67
CA HIS A 1159 -62.42 -28.65 14.25
C HIS A 1159 -62.50 -27.45 13.26
N ILE A 1160 -63.53 -27.35 12.40
CA ILE A 1160 -64.86 -26.73 12.67
C ILE A 1160 -64.64 -25.30 13.20
N GLN A 1161 -64.91 -24.22 12.49
CA GLN A 1161 -66.12 -23.84 11.73
C GLN A 1161 -65.80 -22.71 10.75
#